data_AF-A0A673YH78-F1
#
_entry.id   AF-A0A673YH78-F1
#
_cell.length_a   1.000
_cell.length_b   1.000
_cell.length_c   1.000
_cell.angle_alpha   90.00
_cell.angle_beta   90.00
_cell.angle_gamma   90.00
#
_symmetry.space_group_name_H-M   'P 1'
#
loop_
_entity.id
_entity.type
_entity.pdbx_description
1 polymer ?
#
loop_
_entity_poly.entity_id
_entity_poly.type
_entity_poly.pdbx_seq_one_letter_code
_entity_poly.pdbx_strand_id
1 'polypeptide(L)'
;MKTSRWWQRFSIISFLLGVWLPAWIMAQTTPPTQGTTSPKPQNDRLQFRLVGYPRKHNEGRIEVFYKGEWGTICDDDFSLSNANVLCRQLGFVSATGWTHSAKYGKGLGKIWLDNVQCNGGEKSIELCKSRGWGNSDCTHDEDAGVICKDERLPGFVDSNVIDVQVDEDRVEEVRLRSVVPTKKMPVTEGVVEIKYKDGWAQICDVGWTPKNTRVICGMLGFPHERKVNKNFYKARLRKRAAEREARAKVNVSAAARLPPKANVKPFTSGLKKRLNTERQKHQYRLHSVACVGTEVHLAACPLESNKGNATGSCEGGMPAVVSCVPGPQYVQNNGLKKKQLKTSSTVRLKGGAKLGEGRVEVLKNNEWGTVCDDRWTLLSASVVCRELGFGSAKEALTGARMGEGMGPIHMNEVQCLGTEKSMWNCGFKNITSEDCQHLEDAAVRCNTPYMALENSETWYWDSSNVTEMVMSGVKCTGSEMSLSHCQHHKTVSCQKTAAKFSAGVICSETASDLVLNAPLVQQSVYIEDRPLHMLYCAAEENCLSKSAASANWPYGHRRLLRFSSQIHNIGRADFRPKAGRHSWVWHACHGHYHSMDIFTHYDLLSSNGTKVAEGHKASFCLEDTECHEGISKRYECANFGEQGITVGCWDLYRHDIDCQWIDITDIKPGNYILQIVINPNFEVAESDFTNNAMKCNCKYDGHRIWLHNCHMGDAFSEEAERKFEKYPGQLNNQIS
;
A
#
# COMPACT_ATOMS: atom_id res chain seq x y z
N MET A 1 22.43 3.45 -58.67
CA MET A 1 23.63 2.85 -59.29
C MET A 1 24.15 1.74 -58.38
N LYS A 2 24.45 0.56 -58.96
CA LYS A 2 25.52 -0.44 -58.67
C LYS A 2 25.99 -0.65 -57.20
N THR A 3 26.13 -1.88 -56.65
CA THR A 3 26.07 -3.27 -57.18
C THR A 3 25.94 -4.28 -56.00
N SER A 4 24.98 -5.22 -56.01
CA SER A 4 25.09 -6.69 -56.31
C SER A 4 26.00 -7.53 -55.39
N ARG A 5 25.59 -8.68 -54.82
CA ARG A 5 25.45 -10.05 -55.42
C ARG A 5 24.97 -11.02 -54.28
N TRP A 6 24.35 -12.20 -54.47
CA TRP A 6 23.79 -12.95 -55.61
C TRP A 6 22.80 -14.05 -55.10
N TRP A 7 22.12 -14.80 -55.99
CA TRP A 7 21.00 -15.72 -55.67
C TRP A 7 21.29 -17.23 -55.81
N GLN A 8 20.46 -18.01 -55.08
CA GLN A 8 20.10 -19.45 -55.11
C GLN A 8 20.49 -20.41 -56.27
N ARG A 9 20.71 -21.71 -55.93
CA ARG A 9 20.26 -23.01 -56.56
C ARG A 9 20.97 -24.22 -55.89
N PHE A 10 20.61 -25.52 -56.01
CA PHE A 10 19.53 -26.24 -56.73
C PHE A 10 19.07 -27.52 -55.94
N SER A 11 18.53 -28.58 -56.58
CA SER A 11 17.90 -29.78 -55.94
C SER A 11 18.58 -31.16 -56.22
N ILE A 12 18.44 -32.09 -55.25
CA ILE A 12 18.08 -33.55 -55.30
C ILE A 12 18.57 -34.46 -56.47
N ILE A 13 19.08 -35.68 -56.16
CA ILE A 13 18.91 -37.03 -56.82
C ILE A 13 19.80 -38.09 -56.08
N SER A 14 19.24 -39.11 -55.38
CA SER A 14 19.14 -40.58 -55.73
C SER A 14 20.46 -41.41 -55.65
N PHE A 15 20.56 -42.73 -55.34
CA PHE A 15 19.62 -43.82 -54.96
C PHE A 15 20.35 -45.04 -54.31
N LEU A 16 19.62 -45.84 -53.50
CA LEU A 16 19.71 -47.24 -52.97
C LEU A 16 20.90 -48.25 -53.14
N LEU A 17 20.90 -49.25 -52.21
CA LEU A 17 21.49 -50.64 -52.17
C LEU A 17 22.53 -50.88 -51.02
N GLY A 18 22.69 -52.07 -50.38
CA GLY A 18 21.84 -53.29 -50.30
C GLY A 18 22.51 -54.56 -49.65
N VAL A 19 21.78 -55.29 -48.76
CA VAL A 19 21.56 -56.78 -48.68
C VAL A 19 22.75 -57.74 -48.99
N TRP A 20 23.25 -58.72 -48.18
CA TRP A 20 22.62 -59.62 -47.15
C TRP A 20 23.63 -60.55 -46.34
N LEU A 21 23.19 -61.13 -45.19
CA LEU A 21 23.58 -62.42 -44.50
C LEU A 21 24.97 -62.61 -43.76
N PRO A 22 25.21 -63.68 -42.92
CA PRO A 22 24.55 -64.01 -41.61
C PRO A 22 25.45 -64.68 -40.49
N ALA A 23 24.87 -64.96 -39.30
CA ALA A 23 25.14 -66.07 -38.30
C ALA A 23 26.58 -66.46 -37.83
N TRP A 24 26.90 -66.94 -36.60
CA TRP A 24 26.43 -66.98 -35.19
C TRP A 24 27.33 -67.99 -34.42
N ILE A 25 27.15 -68.17 -33.08
CA ILE A 25 27.97 -69.00 -32.12
C ILE A 25 29.17 -68.18 -31.56
N MET A 26 29.68 -68.26 -30.30
CA MET A 26 29.71 -69.30 -29.23
C MET A 26 29.45 -68.75 -27.78
N ALA A 27 29.77 -69.55 -26.75
CA ALA A 27 29.73 -69.36 -25.28
C ALA A 27 30.63 -68.21 -24.71
N GLN A 28 30.35 -67.51 -23.59
CA GLN A 28 29.89 -67.80 -22.20
C GLN A 28 30.96 -68.27 -21.17
N THR A 29 31.30 -67.40 -20.20
CA THR A 29 31.19 -67.61 -18.71
C THR A 29 31.71 -66.39 -17.90
N THR A 30 31.21 -66.18 -16.67
CA THR A 30 31.43 -65.01 -15.76
C THR A 30 31.91 -65.46 -14.36
N PRO A 31 32.52 -64.60 -13.49
CA PRO A 31 31.76 -63.85 -12.44
C PRO A 31 32.47 -62.55 -11.89
N PRO A 32 32.03 -61.83 -10.81
CA PRO A 32 30.69 -61.50 -10.28
C PRO A 32 30.43 -59.98 -9.96
N THR A 33 29.28 -59.72 -9.33
CA THR A 33 28.49 -58.49 -9.07
C THR A 33 28.81 -57.57 -7.87
N GLN A 34 28.36 -56.30 -7.94
CA GLN A 34 27.50 -55.53 -6.97
C GLN A 34 27.29 -54.11 -7.55
N GLY A 35 26.15 -53.40 -7.53
CA GLY A 35 24.79 -53.57 -7.01
C GLY A 35 24.06 -52.24 -7.26
N THR A 36 22.92 -52.26 -7.97
CA THR A 36 22.26 -51.04 -8.47
C THR A 36 21.48 -50.34 -7.34
N THR A 37 21.91 -49.15 -6.93
CA THR A 37 21.14 -48.31 -5.99
C THR A 37 19.98 -47.63 -6.70
N SER A 38 18.75 -47.82 -6.20
CA SER A 38 17.57 -47.05 -6.61
C SER A 38 17.81 -45.53 -6.53
N PRO A 39 17.10 -44.72 -7.35
CA PRO A 39 16.95 -43.30 -7.08
C PRO A 39 16.36 -43.12 -5.68
N LYS A 40 16.91 -42.18 -4.89
CA LYS A 40 16.22 -41.71 -3.68
C LYS A 40 14.89 -41.08 -4.09
N PRO A 41 13.81 -41.22 -3.30
CA PRO A 41 12.55 -40.57 -3.61
C PRO A 41 12.75 -39.05 -3.65
N GLN A 42 12.19 -38.39 -4.67
CA GLN A 42 11.92 -36.96 -4.57
C GLN A 42 10.88 -36.74 -3.47
N ASN A 43 11.00 -35.61 -2.78
CA ASN A 43 10.07 -35.24 -1.72
C ASN A 43 8.80 -34.67 -2.39
N ASP A 44 7.79 -35.52 -2.63
CA ASP A 44 6.50 -35.15 -3.23
C ASP A 44 5.77 -34.14 -2.34
N ARG A 45 6.01 -32.84 -2.59
CA ARG A 45 5.47 -31.73 -1.82
C ARG A 45 4.21 -31.18 -2.49
N LEU A 46 3.11 -31.11 -1.74
CA LEU A 46 1.86 -30.49 -2.22
C LEU A 46 2.04 -28.99 -2.39
N GLN A 47 1.55 -28.46 -3.51
CA GLN A 47 1.51 -27.03 -3.80
C GLN A 47 0.07 -26.60 -4.09
N PHE A 48 -0.26 -25.35 -3.76
CA PHE A 48 -1.63 -24.83 -3.87
C PHE A 48 -1.66 -23.50 -4.61
N ARG A 49 -2.77 -23.24 -5.33
CA ARG A 49 -3.03 -21.98 -6.02
C ARG A 49 -4.51 -21.60 -6.03
N LEU A 50 -4.78 -20.30 -6.09
CA LEU A 50 -6.11 -19.74 -6.38
C LEU A 50 -6.15 -19.27 -7.83
N VAL A 51 -7.18 -19.71 -8.56
CA VAL A 51 -7.36 -19.43 -9.99
C VAL A 51 -8.83 -19.14 -10.31
N GLY A 52 -9.09 -18.73 -11.55
CA GLY A 52 -10.43 -18.40 -12.03
C GLY A 52 -10.70 -16.89 -12.12
N TYR A 53 -11.88 -16.54 -12.62
CA TYR A 53 -12.35 -15.16 -12.81
C TYR A 53 -13.88 -15.11 -12.66
N PRO A 54 -14.47 -14.03 -12.13
CA PRO A 54 -13.82 -12.89 -11.45
C PRO A 54 -13.39 -13.27 -10.03
N ARG A 55 -12.16 -12.92 -9.62
CA ARG A 55 -11.63 -13.23 -8.28
C ARG A 55 -10.77 -12.10 -7.72
N LYS A 56 -10.70 -11.97 -6.39
CA LYS A 56 -9.68 -11.20 -5.68
C LYS A 56 -8.44 -12.07 -5.38
N HIS A 57 -7.37 -11.52 -4.82
CA HIS A 57 -6.16 -12.31 -4.51
C HIS A 57 -6.37 -13.37 -3.42
N ASN A 58 -7.38 -13.16 -2.56
CA ASN A 58 -7.72 -14.00 -1.41
C ASN A 58 -8.89 -14.96 -1.67
N GLU A 59 -9.40 -15.02 -2.90
CA GLU A 59 -10.46 -15.95 -3.28
C GLU A 59 -10.22 -16.56 -4.66
N GLY A 60 -10.89 -17.67 -4.97
CA GLY A 60 -10.78 -18.35 -6.25
C GLY A 60 -11.10 -19.83 -6.15
N ARG A 61 -11.16 -20.50 -7.31
CA ARG A 61 -11.15 -21.97 -7.39
C ARG A 61 -9.81 -22.46 -6.84
N ILE A 62 -9.84 -23.47 -5.98
CA ILE A 62 -8.64 -24.06 -5.40
C ILE A 62 -8.12 -25.17 -6.29
N GLU A 63 -6.85 -25.07 -6.67
CA GLU A 63 -6.13 -26.14 -7.36
C GLU A 63 -4.93 -26.60 -6.52
N VAL A 64 -4.67 -27.91 -6.55
CA VAL A 64 -3.59 -28.60 -5.85
C VAL A 64 -2.69 -29.32 -6.86
N PHE A 65 -1.38 -29.21 -6.66
CA PHE A 65 -0.37 -29.94 -7.43
C PHE A 65 -0.02 -31.22 -6.70
N TYR A 66 -0.24 -32.36 -7.35
CA TYR A 66 0.05 -33.68 -6.80
C TYR A 66 0.57 -34.62 -7.90
N LYS A 67 1.63 -35.38 -7.60
CA LYS A 67 2.27 -36.34 -8.53
C LYS A 67 2.62 -35.77 -9.92
N GLY A 68 3.00 -34.49 -9.97
CA GLY A 68 3.42 -33.82 -11.20
C GLY A 68 2.31 -33.13 -12.00
N GLU A 69 1.05 -33.18 -11.55
CA GLU A 69 -0.09 -32.59 -12.25
C GLU A 69 -0.93 -31.68 -11.34
N TRP A 70 -1.40 -30.55 -11.88
CA TRP A 70 -2.41 -29.72 -11.22
C TRP A 70 -3.80 -30.35 -11.38
N GLY A 71 -4.62 -30.21 -10.34
CA GLY A 71 -6.01 -30.64 -10.35
C GLY A 71 -6.83 -29.93 -9.28
N THR A 72 -8.15 -30.10 -9.33
CA THR A 72 -9.11 -29.39 -8.47
C THR A 72 -9.54 -30.22 -7.26
N ILE A 73 -10.44 -29.66 -6.44
CA ILE A 73 -11.07 -30.31 -5.29
C ILE A 73 -12.58 -30.18 -5.49
N CYS A 74 -13.35 -31.26 -5.33
CA CYS A 74 -14.80 -31.23 -5.43
C CYS A 74 -15.44 -30.51 -4.22
N ASP A 75 -16.61 -29.91 -4.42
CA ASP A 75 -17.40 -29.21 -3.40
C ASP A 75 -18.35 -30.12 -2.60
N ASP A 76 -18.44 -31.41 -2.93
CA ASP A 76 -19.17 -32.42 -2.17
C ASP A 76 -18.61 -32.59 -0.75
N ASP A 77 -19.50 -32.56 0.24
CA ASP A 77 -19.21 -32.41 1.69
C ASP A 77 -18.27 -31.24 2.08
N PHE A 78 -17.95 -30.32 1.16
CA PHE A 78 -16.99 -29.27 1.42
C PHE A 78 -17.55 -28.24 2.41
N SER A 79 -16.70 -27.77 3.32
CA SER A 79 -17.13 -26.91 4.42
C SER A 79 -16.15 -25.77 4.69
N LEU A 80 -16.58 -24.82 5.53
CA LEU A 80 -15.72 -23.76 6.04
C LEU A 80 -14.48 -24.31 6.79
N SER A 81 -14.54 -25.51 7.37
CA SER A 81 -13.39 -26.17 7.99
C SER A 81 -12.33 -26.58 6.96
N ASN A 82 -12.76 -27.04 5.77
CA ASN A 82 -11.86 -27.34 4.65
C ASN A 82 -11.20 -26.08 4.12
N ALA A 83 -12.00 -25.04 3.90
CA ALA A 83 -11.51 -23.72 3.51
C ALA A 83 -10.53 -23.15 4.54
N ASN A 84 -10.76 -23.34 5.84
CA ASN A 84 -9.82 -22.90 6.89
C ASN A 84 -8.47 -23.63 6.86
N VAL A 85 -8.44 -24.90 6.46
CA VAL A 85 -7.16 -25.64 6.24
C VAL A 85 -6.48 -25.11 4.99
N LEU A 86 -7.20 -25.02 3.86
CA LEU A 86 -6.68 -24.58 2.57
C LEU A 86 -6.19 -23.13 2.60
N CYS A 87 -6.94 -22.19 3.18
CA CYS A 87 -6.52 -20.80 3.34
C CYS A 87 -5.25 -20.67 4.18
N ARG A 88 -5.07 -21.49 5.23
CA ARG A 88 -3.82 -21.50 6.01
C ARG A 88 -2.65 -22.10 5.24
N GLN A 89 -2.88 -23.13 4.40
CA GLN A 89 -1.86 -23.65 3.48
C GLN A 89 -1.49 -22.64 2.38
N LEU A 90 -2.47 -21.86 1.91
CA LEU A 90 -2.32 -20.71 1.02
C LEU A 90 -1.75 -19.46 1.71
N GLY A 91 -1.38 -19.51 2.99
CA GLY A 91 -0.72 -18.39 3.67
C GLY A 91 -1.62 -17.27 4.18
N PHE A 92 -2.93 -17.49 4.32
CA PHE A 92 -3.87 -16.57 4.97
C PHE A 92 -4.15 -17.01 6.41
N VAL A 93 -4.55 -16.08 7.29
CA VAL A 93 -4.77 -16.42 8.71
C VAL A 93 -5.95 -17.38 8.93
N SER A 94 -7.01 -17.27 8.12
CA SER A 94 -8.19 -18.15 8.15
C SER A 94 -9.00 -18.02 6.85
N ALA A 95 -10.02 -18.86 6.70
CA ALA A 95 -11.12 -18.60 5.77
C ALA A 95 -12.11 -17.57 6.34
N THR A 96 -12.86 -16.92 5.44
CA THR A 96 -14.12 -16.23 5.70
C THR A 96 -15.31 -16.96 5.06
N GLY A 97 -15.06 -17.73 3.99
CA GLY A 97 -16.09 -18.44 3.25
C GLY A 97 -15.50 -19.48 2.29
N TRP A 98 -16.38 -20.08 1.51
CA TRP A 98 -16.07 -21.01 0.44
C TRP A 98 -17.21 -20.97 -0.59
N THR A 99 -17.00 -21.57 -1.77
CA THR A 99 -17.94 -21.47 -2.89
C THR A 99 -18.07 -22.82 -3.60
N HIS A 100 -19.30 -23.15 -3.99
CA HIS A 100 -19.68 -24.33 -4.74
C HIS A 100 -19.93 -23.99 -6.23
N SER A 101 -20.30 -25.00 -7.00
CA SER A 101 -20.76 -24.94 -8.40
C SER A 101 -19.81 -24.17 -9.33
N ALA A 102 -18.50 -24.39 -9.17
CA ALA A 102 -17.46 -23.80 -10.01
C ALA A 102 -17.59 -22.27 -10.19
N LYS A 103 -17.97 -21.53 -9.14
CA LYS A 103 -18.21 -20.07 -9.15
C LYS A 103 -17.14 -19.25 -9.87
N TYR A 104 -15.87 -19.61 -9.72
CA TYR A 104 -14.73 -18.93 -10.36
C TYR A 104 -14.36 -19.52 -11.75
N GLY A 105 -15.32 -20.17 -12.39
CA GLY A 105 -15.14 -20.98 -13.59
C GLY A 105 -14.70 -22.42 -13.26
N LYS A 106 -14.90 -23.30 -14.25
CA LYS A 106 -14.50 -24.71 -14.22
C LYS A 106 -12.99 -24.88 -14.31
N GLY A 107 -12.46 -25.88 -13.62
CA GLY A 107 -11.11 -26.40 -13.80
C GLY A 107 -11.02 -27.31 -15.02
N LEU A 108 -9.83 -27.91 -15.18
CA LEU A 108 -9.51 -28.83 -16.27
C LEU A 108 -8.64 -29.97 -15.75
N GLY A 109 -8.79 -31.14 -16.34
CA GLY A 109 -7.96 -32.31 -16.05
C GLY A 109 -8.53 -33.17 -14.93
N LYS A 110 -7.86 -33.17 -13.77
CA LYS A 110 -8.12 -34.15 -12.72
C LYS A 110 -8.71 -33.50 -11.47
N ILE A 111 -9.76 -34.10 -10.92
CA ILE A 111 -10.24 -33.78 -9.58
C ILE A 111 -9.43 -34.64 -8.61
N TRP A 112 -8.61 -34.00 -7.77
CA TRP A 112 -7.65 -34.69 -6.90
C TRP A 112 -8.23 -35.12 -5.57
N LEU A 113 -9.23 -34.41 -5.04
CA LEU A 113 -9.82 -34.67 -3.72
C LEU A 113 -11.34 -34.46 -3.76
N ASP A 114 -12.05 -35.27 -2.97
CA ASP A 114 -13.50 -35.39 -2.96
C ASP A 114 -13.99 -35.90 -1.59
N ASN A 115 -15.23 -35.57 -1.22
CA ASN A 115 -15.84 -35.68 0.12
C ASN A 115 -14.86 -35.30 1.23
N VAL A 116 -14.20 -34.14 1.08
CA VAL A 116 -13.13 -33.73 1.99
C VAL A 116 -13.75 -33.29 3.31
N GLN A 117 -13.36 -33.91 4.42
CA GLN A 117 -13.92 -33.67 5.75
C GLN A 117 -12.77 -33.31 6.72
N CYS A 118 -12.62 -32.01 6.99
CA CYS A 118 -11.67 -31.45 7.96
C CYS A 118 -12.37 -31.00 9.24
N ASN A 119 -11.70 -31.11 10.38
CA ASN A 119 -12.12 -30.50 11.65
C ASN A 119 -11.72 -29.01 11.75
N GLY A 120 -10.87 -28.54 10.84
CA GLY A 120 -10.43 -27.14 10.72
C GLY A 120 -9.09 -26.84 11.41
N GLY A 121 -8.58 -27.78 12.22
CA GLY A 121 -7.30 -27.68 12.94
C GLY A 121 -6.11 -28.34 12.23
N GLU A 122 -6.36 -29.13 11.18
CA GLU A 122 -5.35 -29.91 10.45
C GLU A 122 -4.23 -29.03 9.91
N LYS A 123 -3.00 -29.57 9.82
CA LYS A 123 -1.84 -28.85 9.28
C LYS A 123 -1.77 -28.87 7.74
N SER A 124 -2.49 -29.80 7.11
CA SER A 124 -2.52 -29.99 5.66
C SER A 124 -3.79 -30.73 5.27
N ILE A 125 -4.34 -30.44 4.08
CA ILE A 125 -5.53 -31.08 3.52
C ILE A 125 -5.37 -32.61 3.38
N GLU A 126 -4.13 -33.11 3.24
CA GLU A 126 -3.80 -34.54 3.19
C GLU A 126 -4.11 -35.30 4.48
N LEU A 127 -4.25 -34.59 5.60
CA LEU A 127 -4.61 -35.13 6.91
C LEU A 127 -6.12 -35.13 7.14
N CYS A 128 -6.90 -34.46 6.29
CA CYS A 128 -8.35 -34.52 6.32
C CYS A 128 -8.84 -35.84 5.69
N LYS A 129 -9.96 -36.35 6.20
CA LYS A 129 -10.61 -37.51 5.60
C LYS A 129 -11.13 -37.12 4.19
N SER A 130 -11.02 -38.01 3.23
CA SER A 130 -11.51 -37.84 1.85
C SER A 130 -11.77 -39.20 1.21
N ARG A 131 -12.32 -39.23 -0.01
CA ARG A 131 -12.40 -40.43 -0.86
C ARG A 131 -11.06 -40.99 -1.33
N GLY A 132 -9.96 -40.27 -1.09
CA GLY A 132 -8.60 -40.62 -1.53
C GLY A 132 -8.19 -39.91 -2.82
N TRP A 133 -6.88 -39.80 -3.02
CA TRP A 133 -6.30 -38.97 -4.08
C TRP A 133 -6.62 -39.45 -5.49
N GLY A 134 -7.32 -38.61 -6.25
CA GLY A 134 -7.72 -38.88 -7.64
C GLY A 134 -8.86 -39.86 -7.79
N ASN A 135 -9.64 -40.05 -6.73
CA ASN A 135 -10.85 -40.88 -6.69
C ASN A 135 -12.06 -39.96 -6.40
N SER A 136 -12.78 -39.58 -7.45
CA SER A 136 -13.97 -38.74 -7.39
C SER A 136 -14.96 -39.17 -8.46
N ASP A 137 -16.26 -39.03 -8.19
CA ASP A 137 -17.33 -39.15 -9.19
C ASP A 137 -17.92 -37.79 -9.61
N CYS A 138 -17.37 -36.68 -9.08
CA CYS A 138 -17.72 -35.33 -9.46
C CYS A 138 -17.25 -34.95 -10.88
N THR A 139 -17.79 -33.84 -11.36
CA THR A 139 -17.41 -33.14 -12.59
C THR A 139 -16.83 -31.76 -12.27
N HIS A 140 -16.23 -31.08 -13.26
CA HIS A 140 -15.73 -29.71 -13.07
C HIS A 140 -16.84 -28.65 -12.92
N ASP A 141 -18.13 -29.02 -12.98
CA ASP A 141 -19.22 -28.17 -12.48
C ASP A 141 -19.20 -28.04 -10.95
N GLU A 142 -18.58 -28.99 -10.24
CA GLU A 142 -18.55 -29.13 -8.78
C GLU A 142 -17.18 -28.73 -8.19
N ASP A 143 -16.39 -27.93 -8.93
CA ASP A 143 -15.09 -27.48 -8.44
C ASP A 143 -15.23 -26.44 -7.32
N ALA A 144 -14.67 -26.76 -6.14
CA ALA A 144 -14.69 -25.89 -4.97
C ALA A 144 -13.83 -24.64 -5.15
N GLY A 145 -14.28 -23.55 -4.55
CA GLY A 145 -13.48 -22.34 -4.30
C GLY A 145 -13.42 -21.98 -2.82
N VAL A 146 -12.40 -21.23 -2.44
CA VAL A 146 -12.24 -20.73 -1.06
C VAL A 146 -12.24 -19.22 -1.04
N ILE A 147 -12.70 -18.63 0.07
CA ILE A 147 -12.64 -17.19 0.33
C ILE A 147 -11.86 -17.03 1.64
N CYS A 148 -10.65 -16.50 1.56
CA CYS A 148 -9.77 -16.32 2.68
C CYS A 148 -9.93 -14.93 3.31
N LYS A 149 -9.54 -14.77 4.58
CA LYS A 149 -9.30 -13.43 5.11
C LYS A 149 -8.17 -12.76 4.32
N ASP A 150 -8.31 -11.46 4.07
CA ASP A 150 -7.28 -10.64 3.44
C ASP A 150 -5.95 -10.63 4.21
N GLU A 151 -6.01 -10.86 5.52
CA GLU A 151 -4.83 -10.92 6.38
C GLU A 151 -3.98 -12.15 6.04
N ARG A 152 -2.79 -11.90 5.46
CA ARG A 152 -1.73 -12.89 5.28
C ARG A 152 -1.13 -13.28 6.63
N LEU A 153 -0.77 -14.56 6.75
CA LEU A 153 0.08 -15.03 7.85
C LEU A 153 1.45 -14.31 7.78
N PRO A 154 1.97 -13.73 8.88
CA PRO A 154 3.25 -13.02 8.86
C PRO A 154 4.39 -13.86 8.27
N GLY A 155 5.10 -13.27 7.30
CA GLY A 155 6.23 -13.89 6.61
C GLY A 155 5.88 -14.70 5.36
N PHE A 156 4.60 -14.81 4.94
CA PHE A 156 4.26 -15.36 3.63
C PHE A 156 4.59 -14.39 2.49
N VAL A 157 5.03 -14.94 1.36
CA VAL A 157 5.28 -14.22 0.11
C VAL A 157 4.15 -14.54 -0.84
N ASP A 158 3.58 -13.53 -1.51
CA ASP A 158 2.64 -13.74 -2.61
C ASP A 158 3.35 -14.42 -3.79
N SER A 159 3.11 -15.72 -3.92
CA SER A 159 3.38 -16.50 -5.12
C SER A 159 2.12 -17.24 -5.53
N ASN A 160 1.84 -17.32 -6.84
CA ASN A 160 0.72 -18.09 -7.41
C ASN A 160 0.86 -19.61 -7.22
N VAL A 161 1.91 -20.07 -6.53
CA VAL A 161 2.21 -21.45 -6.16
C VAL A 161 2.91 -21.39 -4.81
N ILE A 162 2.28 -21.90 -3.75
CA ILE A 162 2.84 -21.87 -2.39
C ILE A 162 3.38 -23.25 -2.02
N ASP A 163 4.66 -23.29 -1.67
CA ASP A 163 5.42 -24.52 -1.40
C ASP A 163 5.48 -24.77 0.12
N VAL A 164 4.61 -25.65 0.63
CA VAL A 164 4.23 -25.64 2.06
C VAL A 164 5.27 -26.29 2.96
N GLN A 165 5.85 -25.53 3.88
CA GLN A 165 6.27 -25.97 5.22
C GLN A 165 6.00 -24.81 6.18
N VAL A 166 4.88 -24.86 6.91
CA VAL A 166 4.66 -23.96 8.06
C VAL A 166 5.39 -24.56 9.25
N ASP A 167 6.71 -24.37 9.30
CA ASP A 167 7.52 -24.84 10.42
C ASP A 167 7.31 -23.96 11.66
N GLU A 168 7.37 -24.55 12.85
CA GLU A 168 7.03 -23.88 14.12
C GLU A 168 8.17 -22.99 14.67
N ASP A 169 9.23 -22.77 13.90
CA ASP A 169 10.35 -21.85 14.19
C ASP A 169 10.09 -20.41 13.67
N ARG A 170 8.84 -19.95 13.79
CA ARG A 170 8.35 -18.67 13.25
C ARG A 170 8.95 -17.47 13.99
N VAL A 171 9.82 -16.71 13.32
CA VAL A 171 10.20 -15.36 13.73
C VAL A 171 9.00 -14.43 13.54
N GLU A 172 8.47 -13.87 14.62
CA GLU A 172 7.29 -12.98 14.57
C GLU A 172 7.66 -11.52 14.31
N GLU A 173 8.71 -11.03 14.98
CA GLU A 173 9.18 -9.65 14.91
C GLU A 173 10.71 -9.61 14.96
N VAL A 174 11.29 -8.53 14.44
CA VAL A 174 12.73 -8.22 14.52
C VAL A 174 12.91 -6.83 15.13
N ARG A 175 13.90 -6.66 16.01
CA ARG A 175 14.29 -5.34 16.53
C ARG A 175 15.80 -5.18 16.66
N LEU A 176 16.25 -3.94 16.75
CA LEU A 176 17.63 -3.60 17.12
C LEU A 176 17.71 -3.15 18.57
N ARG A 177 18.42 -3.92 19.40
CA ARG A 177 18.79 -3.47 20.75
C ARG A 177 20.11 -2.71 20.68
N SER A 178 20.05 -1.39 20.80
CA SER A 178 21.26 -0.56 20.86
C SER A 178 22.18 -0.96 22.02
N VAL A 179 23.48 -0.97 21.75
CA VAL A 179 24.52 -1.25 22.76
C VAL A 179 25.07 0.06 23.37
N VAL A 180 24.83 1.20 22.72
CA VAL A 180 25.16 2.54 23.19
C VAL A 180 23.88 3.25 23.64
N PRO A 181 23.82 3.89 24.82
CA PRO A 181 22.66 4.71 25.18
C PRO A 181 22.45 5.80 24.13
N THR A 182 21.32 5.73 23.42
CA THR A 182 20.90 6.72 22.43
C THR A 182 19.48 7.16 22.75
N LYS A 183 19.22 8.48 22.68
CA LYS A 183 17.88 9.05 22.65
C LYS A 183 17.43 9.41 21.22
N LYS A 184 18.26 9.11 20.21
CA LYS A 184 17.97 9.38 18.79
C LYS A 184 17.24 8.21 18.17
N MET A 185 16.15 8.51 17.48
CA MET A 185 15.32 7.58 16.70
C MET A 185 15.39 7.96 15.20
N PRO A 186 15.25 6.99 14.27
CA PRO A 186 15.12 5.56 14.53
C PRO A 186 16.44 4.92 14.99
N VAL A 187 16.36 3.73 15.60
CA VAL A 187 17.58 2.98 15.97
C VAL A 187 18.14 2.31 14.70
N THR A 188 19.23 2.85 14.17
CA THR A 188 19.84 2.38 12.92
C THR A 188 20.93 1.32 13.09
N GLU A 189 21.43 1.11 14.31
CA GLU A 189 22.54 0.16 14.57
C GLU A 189 22.38 -0.52 15.94
N GLY A 190 22.58 -1.83 15.99
CA GLY A 190 22.44 -2.59 17.23
C GLY A 190 22.55 -4.10 17.08
N VAL A 191 22.42 -4.79 18.22
CA VAL A 191 22.30 -6.27 18.25
C VAL A 191 20.92 -6.64 17.73
N VAL A 192 20.87 -7.59 16.79
CA VAL A 192 19.62 -8.15 16.27
C VAL A 192 18.98 -9.02 17.35
N GLU A 193 17.73 -8.73 17.67
CA GLU A 193 16.87 -9.59 18.48
C GLU A 193 15.61 -9.93 17.71
N ILE A 194 15.15 -11.17 17.87
CA ILE A 194 13.97 -11.73 17.22
C ILE A 194 12.94 -12.12 18.29
N LYS A 195 11.67 -11.89 18.00
CA LYS A 195 10.56 -12.39 18.82
C LYS A 195 10.17 -13.79 18.35
N TYR A 196 10.06 -14.70 19.30
CA TYR A 196 9.69 -16.09 19.07
C TYR A 196 8.84 -16.56 20.26
N LYS A 197 7.55 -16.78 20.04
CA LYS A 197 6.58 -17.03 21.13
C LYS A 197 6.69 -15.87 22.14
N ASP A 198 6.60 -16.15 23.44
CA ASP A 198 6.65 -15.11 24.49
C ASP A 198 8.04 -14.50 24.77
N GLY A 199 9.05 -14.72 23.92
CA GLY A 199 10.46 -14.43 24.22
C GLY A 199 11.23 -13.70 23.12
N TRP A 200 12.19 -12.86 23.54
CA TRP A 200 13.19 -12.24 22.65
C TRP A 200 14.51 -13.02 22.68
N ALA A 201 14.91 -13.56 21.52
CA ALA A 201 16.16 -14.31 21.33
C ALA A 201 17.18 -13.53 20.48
N GLN A 202 18.44 -13.97 20.50
CA GLN A 202 19.52 -13.41 19.68
C GLN A 202 19.93 -14.39 18.57
N ILE A 203 20.49 -13.87 17.48
CA ILE A 203 21.05 -14.68 16.39
C ILE A 203 22.58 -14.70 16.53
N CYS A 204 23.21 -15.83 16.25
CA CYS A 204 24.68 -15.97 16.22
C CYS A 204 25.27 -15.25 14.98
N ASP A 205 26.46 -14.64 15.10
CA ASP A 205 27.12 -13.95 13.98
C ASP A 205 28.04 -14.84 13.13
N VAL A 206 28.15 -16.13 13.48
CA VAL A 206 28.83 -17.16 12.67
C VAL A 206 28.06 -17.35 11.37
N GLY A 207 28.77 -17.35 10.24
CA GLY A 207 28.14 -17.38 8.91
C GLY A 207 27.40 -16.10 8.49
N TRP A 208 27.32 -15.06 9.35
CA TRP A 208 26.52 -13.88 9.06
C TRP A 208 27.06 -13.05 7.89
N THR A 209 26.25 -12.94 6.82
CA THR A 209 26.61 -12.23 5.59
C THR A 209 25.98 -10.83 5.49
N PRO A 210 26.46 -9.96 4.58
CA PRO A 210 25.76 -8.71 4.25
C PRO A 210 24.34 -8.91 3.71
N LYS A 211 24.04 -10.06 3.07
CA LYS A 211 22.70 -10.40 2.58
C LYS A 211 21.70 -10.56 3.73
N ASN A 212 22.12 -11.21 4.81
CA ASN A 212 21.33 -11.30 6.05
C ASN A 212 21.07 -9.90 6.63
N THR A 213 22.10 -9.05 6.69
CA THR A 213 21.98 -7.64 7.12
C THR A 213 20.97 -6.87 6.26
N ARG A 214 20.96 -7.06 4.94
CA ARG A 214 20.02 -6.43 4.01
C ARG A 214 18.57 -6.82 4.29
N VAL A 215 18.28 -8.12 4.50
CA VAL A 215 16.93 -8.59 4.86
C VAL A 215 16.48 -7.99 6.20
N ILE A 216 17.35 -8.02 7.23
CA ILE A 216 17.06 -7.40 8.53
C ILE A 216 16.77 -5.90 8.39
N CYS A 217 17.61 -5.15 7.67
CA CYS A 217 17.39 -3.72 7.46
C CYS A 217 16.07 -3.47 6.72
N GLY A 218 15.74 -4.28 5.69
CA GLY A 218 14.47 -4.21 4.98
C GLY A 218 13.26 -4.43 5.90
N MET A 219 13.27 -5.48 6.73
CA MET A 219 12.20 -5.73 7.70
C MET A 219 12.03 -4.60 8.73
N LEU A 220 13.13 -3.92 9.09
CA LEU A 220 13.15 -2.80 10.02
C LEU A 220 12.84 -1.44 9.35
N GLY A 221 12.42 -1.45 8.08
CA GLY A 221 12.03 -0.25 7.34
C GLY A 221 13.17 0.57 6.73
N PHE A 222 14.37 0.00 6.65
CA PHE A 222 15.55 0.67 6.10
C PHE A 222 15.89 0.16 4.69
N PRO A 223 16.10 1.04 3.70
CA PRO A 223 16.33 0.64 2.30
C PRO A 223 17.66 -0.08 2.08
N HIS A 224 18.68 0.24 2.88
CA HIS A 224 20.06 -0.21 2.67
C HIS A 224 20.78 -0.53 3.99
N GLU A 225 21.82 -1.35 3.88
CA GLU A 225 22.71 -1.77 4.95
C GLU A 225 24.10 -1.09 4.92
N ARG A 226 24.82 -1.13 6.04
CA ARG A 226 26.22 -0.66 6.18
C ARG A 226 27.07 -1.67 6.95
N LYS A 227 28.39 -1.63 6.71
CA LYS A 227 29.38 -2.45 7.44
C LYS A 227 29.52 -1.98 8.88
N VAL A 228 29.39 -2.90 9.83
CA VAL A 228 29.55 -2.68 11.27
C VAL A 228 31.01 -2.89 11.69
N ASN A 229 31.51 -2.08 12.64
CA ASN A 229 32.77 -2.37 13.33
C ASN A 229 32.56 -3.49 14.37
N LYS A 230 32.68 -4.77 13.95
CA LYS A 230 32.51 -5.94 14.82
C LYS A 230 33.41 -5.89 16.07
N ASN A 231 34.63 -5.36 15.98
CA ASN A 231 35.58 -5.30 17.10
C ASN A 231 35.09 -4.40 18.24
N PHE A 232 34.49 -3.25 17.92
CA PHE A 232 33.88 -2.36 18.91
C PHE A 232 32.77 -3.09 19.69
N TYR A 233 31.86 -3.77 19.00
CA TYR A 233 30.77 -4.51 19.63
C TYR A 233 31.28 -5.71 20.45
N LYS A 234 32.27 -6.47 19.94
CA LYS A 234 32.91 -7.58 20.64
C LYS A 234 33.50 -7.14 21.98
N ALA A 235 34.22 -6.01 22.01
CA ALA A 235 34.76 -5.43 23.24
C ALA A 235 33.65 -4.95 24.19
N ARG A 236 32.64 -4.23 23.66
CA ARG A 236 31.56 -3.63 24.46
C ARG A 236 30.63 -4.67 25.10
N LEU A 237 30.31 -5.75 24.38
CA LEU A 237 29.50 -6.85 24.90
C LEU A 237 30.26 -7.69 25.93
N ARG A 238 31.55 -7.97 25.72
CA ARG A 238 32.42 -8.59 26.73
C ARG A 238 32.46 -7.78 28.03
N LYS A 239 32.65 -6.45 27.94
CA LYS A 239 32.61 -5.56 29.11
C LYS A 239 31.27 -5.64 29.86
N ARG A 240 30.13 -5.55 29.15
CA ARG A 240 28.80 -5.68 29.75
C ARG A 240 28.54 -7.05 30.38
N ALA A 241 29.08 -8.13 29.82
CA ALA A 241 28.99 -9.46 30.40
C ALA A 241 29.75 -9.55 31.74
N ALA A 242 30.99 -9.05 31.78
CA ALA A 242 31.79 -8.97 33.00
C ALA A 242 31.14 -8.07 34.08
N GLU A 243 30.57 -6.93 33.70
CA GLU A 243 29.81 -6.04 34.60
C GLU A 243 28.58 -6.74 35.19
N ARG A 244 27.83 -7.51 34.37
CA ARG A 244 26.68 -8.32 34.83
C ARG A 244 27.12 -9.42 35.81
N GLU A 245 28.21 -10.11 35.51
CA GLU A 245 28.75 -11.18 36.37
C GLU A 245 29.25 -10.63 37.71
N ALA A 246 29.96 -9.49 37.70
CA ALA A 246 30.37 -8.79 38.90
C ALA A 246 29.16 -8.36 39.75
N ARG A 247 28.12 -7.77 39.13
CA ARG A 247 26.89 -7.36 39.84
C ARG A 247 26.12 -8.56 40.42
N ALA A 248 26.12 -9.70 39.73
CA ALA A 248 25.55 -10.94 40.26
C ALA A 248 26.32 -11.44 41.50
N LYS A 249 27.66 -11.42 41.47
CA LYS A 249 28.51 -11.78 42.63
C LYS A 249 28.28 -10.85 43.83
N VAL A 250 28.07 -9.55 43.59
CA VAL A 250 27.72 -8.57 44.64
C VAL A 250 26.33 -8.86 45.24
N ASN A 251 25.31 -9.15 44.43
CA ASN A 251 23.98 -9.46 44.94
C ASN A 251 23.94 -10.75 45.78
N VAL A 252 24.70 -11.79 45.39
CA VAL A 252 24.80 -13.04 46.16
C VAL A 252 25.50 -12.82 47.51
N SER A 253 26.53 -11.98 47.55
CA SER A 253 27.26 -11.66 48.79
C SER A 253 26.52 -10.68 49.71
N ALA A 254 25.61 -9.85 49.18
CA ALA A 254 24.68 -9.05 49.98
C ALA A 254 23.60 -9.92 50.66
N ALA A 255 23.05 -10.92 49.94
CA ALA A 255 22.07 -11.85 50.50
C ALA A 255 22.66 -12.71 51.65
N ALA A 256 23.98 -12.94 51.65
CA ALA A 256 24.68 -13.69 52.69
C ALA A 256 25.03 -12.88 53.96
N ARG A 257 24.61 -11.60 54.08
CA ARG A 257 24.90 -10.72 55.22
C ARG A 257 23.70 -10.35 56.09
N LEU A 258 22.62 -11.13 56.05
CA LEU A 258 21.50 -11.00 56.98
C LEU A 258 21.68 -11.94 58.19
N PRO A 259 21.60 -11.45 59.44
CA PRO A 259 21.78 -12.29 60.62
C PRO A 259 20.56 -13.20 60.86
N PRO A 260 20.75 -14.38 61.48
CA PRO A 260 19.63 -15.27 61.81
C PRO A 260 18.85 -14.69 62.99
N LYS A 261 17.59 -14.28 62.75
CA LYS A 261 16.60 -14.10 63.82
C LYS A 261 15.51 -15.17 63.70
N ALA A 262 15.23 -15.80 64.83
CA ALA A 262 14.38 -16.97 64.93
C ALA A 262 12.88 -16.63 65.04
N ASN A 263 12.07 -17.65 64.75
CA ASN A 263 10.70 -17.88 65.24
C ASN A 263 9.64 -16.79 65.01
N VAL A 264 9.01 -16.82 63.82
CA VAL A 264 7.55 -16.77 63.71
C VAL A 264 7.07 -17.84 62.71
N LYS A 265 6.08 -18.64 63.11
CA LYS A 265 5.23 -19.51 62.27
C LYS A 265 3.82 -19.52 62.88
N PRO A 266 2.76 -19.82 62.13
CA PRO A 266 2.55 -19.55 60.71
C PRO A 266 1.19 -18.85 60.46
N PHE A 267 1.05 -18.13 59.35
CA PHE A 267 -0.27 -17.93 58.73
C PHE A 267 -0.18 -18.11 57.22
N THR A 268 -1.19 -18.74 56.65
CA THR A 268 -1.17 -19.38 55.34
C THR A 268 -1.79 -18.49 54.25
N SER A 269 -1.05 -18.21 53.18
CA SER A 269 -1.59 -18.11 51.82
C SER A 269 -0.47 -18.01 50.77
N GLY A 270 -0.71 -18.55 49.56
CA GLY A 270 -0.05 -18.09 48.34
C GLY A 270 1.39 -18.55 48.05
N LEU A 271 1.66 -19.86 47.99
CA LEU A 271 2.81 -20.35 47.22
C LEU A 271 2.63 -20.02 45.72
N LYS A 272 3.29 -18.96 45.21
CA LYS A 272 3.83 -18.85 43.83
C LYS A 272 4.56 -17.51 43.56
N LYS A 273 5.60 -17.21 44.35
CA LYS A 273 6.73 -16.37 43.88
C LYS A 273 8.03 -17.17 43.96
N ARG A 274 8.14 -18.19 43.12
CA ARG A 274 9.44 -18.79 42.79
C ARG A 274 10.28 -17.73 42.09
N LEU A 275 11.57 -17.71 42.43
CA LEU A 275 12.59 -16.81 41.93
C LEU A 275 12.51 -16.56 40.41
N ASN A 276 12.11 -15.34 40.02
CA ASN A 276 12.29 -14.85 38.65
C ASN A 276 13.68 -14.20 38.45
N THR A 277 14.69 -14.73 39.12
CA THR A 277 16.07 -14.70 38.60
C THR A 277 16.24 -15.80 37.55
N GLU A 278 15.35 -15.80 36.55
CA GLU A 278 15.64 -16.47 35.29
C GLU A 278 16.88 -15.82 34.69
N ARG A 279 17.97 -16.57 34.87
CA ARG A 279 19.25 -16.44 34.21
C ARG A 279 19.03 -16.09 32.73
N GLN A 280 19.18 -14.80 32.37
CA GLN A 280 19.41 -14.35 30.98
C GLN A 280 20.75 -14.94 30.48
N LYS A 281 20.79 -16.27 30.32
CA LYS A 281 21.68 -16.93 29.37
C LYS A 281 21.43 -16.27 28.02
N HIS A 282 22.50 -15.96 27.30
CA HIS A 282 22.38 -15.57 25.90
C HIS A 282 21.72 -16.74 25.15
N GLN A 283 20.43 -16.62 24.89
CA GLN A 283 19.61 -17.69 24.32
C GLN A 283 19.66 -17.51 22.81
N TYR A 284 20.78 -17.90 22.21
CA TYR A 284 20.87 -17.98 20.76
C TYR A 284 20.08 -19.23 20.35
N ARG A 285 18.91 -19.03 19.72
CA ARG A 285 18.06 -20.14 19.25
C ARG A 285 18.26 -20.43 17.77
N LEU A 286 18.50 -19.40 16.97
CA LEU A 286 18.92 -19.52 15.59
C LEU A 286 20.45 -19.55 15.51
N HIS A 287 20.97 -20.66 14.99
CA HIS A 287 22.40 -20.91 14.84
C HIS A 287 22.93 -20.33 13.53
N SER A 288 22.20 -20.58 12.44
CA SER A 288 22.53 -20.12 11.09
C SER A 288 21.31 -19.50 10.40
N VAL A 289 21.58 -18.48 9.58
CA VAL A 289 20.63 -17.79 8.71
C VAL A 289 21.36 -17.54 7.39
N ALA A 290 20.80 -17.97 6.25
CA ALA A 290 21.49 -17.91 4.96
C ALA A 290 20.64 -17.25 3.86
N CYS A 291 20.41 -15.94 3.97
CA CYS A 291 19.61 -15.20 3.00
C CYS A 291 20.36 -14.92 1.68
N VAL A 292 19.63 -14.88 0.56
CA VAL A 292 20.06 -14.45 -0.78
C VAL A 292 20.15 -12.92 -0.87
N GLY A 293 19.38 -12.18 -0.06
CA GLY A 293 19.36 -10.72 0.03
C GLY A 293 18.18 -10.05 -0.70
N THR A 294 17.26 -10.83 -1.25
CA THR A 294 16.03 -10.36 -1.90
C THR A 294 14.79 -10.67 -1.08
N GLU A 295 14.91 -11.55 -0.09
CA GLU A 295 13.85 -11.93 0.82
C GLU A 295 13.30 -10.73 1.58
N VAL A 296 11.98 -10.70 1.70
CA VAL A 296 11.23 -9.62 2.36
C VAL A 296 11.13 -9.82 3.88
N HIS A 297 11.33 -11.06 4.33
CA HIS A 297 11.20 -11.53 5.71
C HIS A 297 12.22 -12.64 6.02
N LEU A 298 12.75 -12.70 7.25
CA LEU A 298 13.72 -13.73 7.67
C LEU A 298 13.22 -15.17 7.50
N ALA A 299 11.92 -15.40 7.67
CA ALA A 299 11.31 -16.72 7.54
C ALA A 299 11.37 -17.29 6.11
N ALA A 300 11.64 -16.47 5.10
CA ALA A 300 11.86 -16.91 3.72
C ALA A 300 13.34 -17.29 3.44
N CYS A 301 14.26 -17.00 4.37
CA CYS A 301 15.64 -17.48 4.27
C CYS A 301 15.75 -18.90 4.84
N PRO A 302 16.67 -19.75 4.34
CA PRO A 302 17.08 -20.97 5.05
C PRO A 302 17.58 -20.66 6.48
N LEU A 303 16.96 -21.34 7.46
CA LEU A 303 17.21 -21.20 8.89
C LEU A 303 17.67 -22.53 9.50
N GLU A 304 18.62 -22.49 10.44
CA GLU A 304 18.98 -23.66 11.27
C GLU A 304 18.81 -23.33 12.75
N SER A 305 17.90 -24.03 13.43
CA SER A 305 17.71 -23.92 14.87
C SER A 305 18.66 -24.81 15.67
N ASN A 306 19.07 -24.33 16.85
CA ASN A 306 19.96 -25.06 17.75
C ASN A 306 19.27 -26.33 18.29
N LYS A 307 19.72 -27.51 17.82
CA LYS A 307 19.30 -28.82 18.38
C LYS A 307 19.55 -28.85 19.89
N GLY A 308 18.55 -29.30 20.66
CA GLY A 308 18.43 -29.08 22.11
C GLY A 308 19.53 -29.62 23.04
N ASN A 309 20.58 -30.24 22.51
CA ASN A 309 21.71 -30.80 23.27
C ASN A 309 23.04 -30.03 23.09
N ALA A 310 23.08 -28.92 22.36
CA ALA A 310 24.29 -28.11 22.21
C ALA A 310 24.66 -27.38 23.53
N THR A 311 25.85 -27.63 24.06
CA THR A 311 26.35 -27.04 25.32
C THR A 311 26.82 -25.59 25.15
N GLY A 312 27.29 -25.21 23.96
CA GLY A 312 27.56 -23.85 23.53
C GLY A 312 26.52 -23.35 22.53
N SER A 313 25.91 -22.20 22.81
CA SER A 313 24.77 -21.68 22.03
C SER A 313 25.21 -20.85 20.80
N CYS A 314 26.45 -20.38 20.76
CA CYS A 314 27.12 -19.70 19.64
C CYS A 314 28.65 -19.79 19.87
N GLU A 315 29.26 -20.93 19.56
CA GLU A 315 30.69 -21.16 19.85
C GLU A 315 31.60 -20.34 18.91
N GLY A 316 32.62 -19.69 19.46
CA GLY A 316 33.53 -18.80 18.71
C GLY A 316 32.94 -17.44 18.28
N GLY A 317 31.61 -17.33 18.16
CA GLY A 317 30.89 -16.14 17.70
C GLY A 317 30.47 -15.14 18.79
N MET A 318 29.58 -14.23 18.40
CA MET A 318 28.92 -13.24 19.22
C MET A 318 27.49 -12.96 18.68
N PRO A 319 26.65 -12.15 19.34
CA PRO A 319 25.36 -11.75 18.76
C PRO A 319 25.55 -10.99 17.45
N ALA A 320 24.72 -11.32 16.46
CA ALA A 320 24.66 -10.61 15.19
C ALA A 320 24.40 -9.12 15.42
N VAL A 321 25.18 -8.27 14.75
CA VAL A 321 25.08 -6.81 14.81
C VAL A 321 24.93 -6.28 13.39
N VAL A 322 23.96 -5.39 13.20
CA VAL A 322 23.65 -4.78 11.91
C VAL A 322 23.69 -3.25 12.04
N SER A 323 23.97 -2.58 10.92
CA SER A 323 23.88 -1.13 10.75
C SER A 323 23.12 -0.86 9.46
N CYS A 324 22.10 0.00 9.53
CA CYS A 324 21.17 0.29 8.46
C CYS A 324 21.22 1.79 8.10
N VAL A 325 20.81 2.11 6.88
CA VAL A 325 20.73 3.49 6.38
C VAL A 325 19.28 3.98 6.53
N PRO A 326 19.00 5.07 7.27
CA PRO A 326 17.69 5.70 7.24
C PRO A 326 17.43 6.30 5.85
N GLY A 327 16.24 6.08 5.31
CA GLY A 327 15.79 6.76 4.09
C GLY A 327 15.68 8.27 4.28
N PRO A 328 15.58 9.06 3.19
CA PRO A 328 15.66 10.53 3.23
C PRO A 328 14.69 11.19 4.22
N GLN A 329 13.50 10.63 4.39
CA GLN A 329 12.48 11.09 5.34
C GLN A 329 12.97 10.99 6.80
N TYR A 330 13.69 9.92 7.14
CA TYR A 330 14.13 9.58 8.49
C TYR A 330 15.53 10.14 8.86
N VAL A 331 16.13 11.00 8.01
CA VAL A 331 17.44 11.61 8.27
C VAL A 331 17.32 12.82 9.19
N GLN A 332 17.79 12.70 10.43
CA GLN A 332 17.90 13.84 11.34
C GLN A 332 18.94 14.86 10.86
N ASN A 333 18.51 16.13 10.74
CA ASN A 333 19.24 17.25 10.14
C ASN A 333 20.70 17.40 10.64
N ASN A 334 21.64 17.47 9.69
CA ASN A 334 22.70 18.46 9.71
C ASN A 334 22.42 19.44 8.56
N GLY A 335 22.34 20.74 8.87
CA GLY A 335 21.71 21.79 8.04
C GLY A 335 22.38 22.18 6.71
N LEU A 336 23.18 21.28 6.11
CA LEU A 336 23.94 21.52 4.88
C LEU A 336 23.67 20.49 3.76
N LYS A 337 22.78 19.50 3.98
CA LYS A 337 22.44 18.48 2.94
C LYS A 337 20.99 18.46 2.47
N LYS A 338 20.07 19.22 3.10
CA LYS A 338 18.66 19.28 2.66
C LYS A 338 18.47 19.91 1.25
N LYS A 339 19.49 20.59 0.72
CA LYS A 339 19.48 21.20 -0.62
C LYS A 339 20.00 20.28 -1.74
N GLN A 340 20.33 19.01 -1.44
CA GLN A 340 21.01 18.12 -2.38
C GLN A 340 20.54 16.66 -2.31
N LEU A 341 19.23 16.43 -2.17
CA LEU A 341 18.61 15.15 -2.55
C LEU A 341 17.12 15.30 -2.93
N LYS A 342 16.75 16.38 -3.62
CA LYS A 342 15.49 16.43 -4.39
C LYS A 342 15.72 15.71 -5.73
N THR A 343 16.10 14.44 -5.67
CA THR A 343 16.08 13.56 -6.83
C THR A 343 14.62 13.40 -7.23
N SER A 344 14.26 13.84 -8.44
CA SER A 344 12.91 13.61 -8.98
C SER A 344 12.67 12.10 -8.97
N SER A 345 11.74 11.65 -8.13
CA SER A 345 11.39 10.24 -8.04
C SER A 345 10.48 9.90 -9.20
N THR A 346 10.81 8.85 -9.93
CA THR A 346 9.99 8.31 -11.03
C THR A 346 8.85 7.41 -10.55
N VAL A 347 8.66 7.32 -9.23
CA VAL A 347 7.63 6.54 -8.53
C VAL A 347 7.11 7.34 -7.32
N ARG A 348 5.82 7.27 -7.02
CA ARG A 348 5.16 7.85 -5.84
C ARG A 348 4.06 6.93 -5.30
N LEU A 349 3.59 7.22 -4.08
CA LEU A 349 2.43 6.55 -3.45
C LEU A 349 1.33 7.57 -3.18
N LYS A 350 0.08 7.25 -3.54
CA LYS A 350 -1.13 8.07 -3.28
C LYS A 350 -2.22 7.26 -2.56
N GLY A 351 -3.23 7.92 -1.97
CA GLY A 351 -4.38 7.28 -1.30
C GLY A 351 -4.09 6.52 0.01
N GLY A 352 -2.85 6.52 0.49
CA GLY A 352 -2.44 5.88 1.75
C GLY A 352 -2.54 6.81 2.96
N ALA A 353 -3.13 6.34 4.06
CA ALA A 353 -3.31 7.14 5.28
C ALA A 353 -2.03 7.25 6.14
N LYS A 354 -1.02 6.40 5.88
CA LYS A 354 0.25 6.34 6.63
C LYS A 354 1.44 6.49 5.67
N LEU A 355 2.56 7.01 6.18
CA LEU A 355 3.80 7.08 5.41
C LEU A 355 4.24 5.66 5.01
N GLY A 356 4.56 5.48 3.74
CA GLY A 356 5.01 4.20 3.19
C GLY A 356 3.88 3.25 2.77
N GLU A 357 2.63 3.69 2.69
CA GLU A 357 1.56 2.95 2.02
C GLU A 357 0.85 3.79 0.96
N GLY A 358 0.22 3.11 -0.02
CA GLY A 358 -0.58 3.75 -1.07
C GLY A 358 -0.59 2.99 -2.40
N ARG A 359 -1.41 3.46 -3.35
CA ARG A 359 -1.40 3.08 -4.77
C ARG A 359 -0.07 3.49 -5.41
N VAL A 360 0.50 2.61 -6.22
CA VAL A 360 1.78 2.86 -6.91
C VAL A 360 1.53 3.62 -8.21
N GLU A 361 2.12 4.81 -8.30
CA GLU A 361 2.11 5.62 -9.51
C GLU A 361 3.53 5.87 -9.99
N VAL A 362 3.72 5.85 -11.31
CA VAL A 362 5.02 5.96 -11.99
C VAL A 362 5.00 7.09 -13.01
N LEU A 363 6.14 7.76 -13.21
CA LEU A 363 6.26 8.91 -14.10
C LEU A 363 6.78 8.49 -15.47
N LYS A 364 5.96 8.60 -16.52
CA LYS A 364 6.33 8.32 -17.92
C LYS A 364 6.10 9.57 -18.76
N ASN A 365 7.10 10.00 -19.55
CA ASN A 365 6.98 11.16 -20.45
C ASN A 365 6.54 12.50 -19.80
N ASN A 366 6.75 12.67 -18.48
CA ASN A 366 6.26 13.76 -17.62
C ASN A 366 4.80 13.66 -17.16
N GLU A 367 4.13 12.54 -17.40
CA GLU A 367 2.77 12.25 -16.95
C GLU A 367 2.80 11.10 -15.92
N TRP A 368 2.13 11.29 -14.80
CA TRP A 368 1.91 10.25 -13.81
C TRP A 368 0.83 9.28 -14.28
N GLY A 369 1.01 8.01 -13.96
CA GLY A 369 0.05 6.97 -14.25
C GLY A 369 0.28 5.75 -13.38
N THR A 370 -0.70 4.87 -13.30
CA THR A 370 -0.70 3.77 -12.34
C THR A 370 0.03 2.54 -12.87
N VAL A 371 0.08 1.49 -12.04
CA VAL A 371 0.66 0.19 -12.37
C VAL A 371 -0.43 -0.85 -12.16
N CYS A 372 -0.65 -1.71 -13.15
CA CYS A 372 -1.62 -2.80 -13.00
C CYS A 372 -1.09 -3.88 -12.03
N ASP A 373 -1.99 -4.45 -11.23
CA ASP A 373 -1.71 -5.46 -10.20
C ASP A 373 -1.50 -6.88 -10.75
N ASP A 374 -1.64 -7.03 -12.07
CA ASP A 374 -1.47 -8.30 -12.74
C ASP A 374 -0.04 -8.82 -12.52
N ARG A 375 0.06 -10.03 -11.95
CA ARG A 375 1.31 -10.62 -11.43
C ARG A 375 2.12 -9.71 -10.48
N TRP A 376 1.49 -8.78 -9.80
CA TRP A 376 2.11 -7.97 -8.74
C TRP A 376 2.55 -8.85 -7.58
N THR A 377 3.81 -8.68 -7.13
CA THR A 377 4.41 -9.52 -6.09
C THR A 377 5.04 -8.68 -4.99
N LEU A 378 5.23 -9.31 -3.83
CA LEU A 378 5.93 -8.71 -2.69
C LEU A 378 7.41 -8.36 -2.99
N LEU A 379 8.02 -8.98 -4.00
CA LEU A 379 9.35 -8.60 -4.53
C LEU A 379 9.29 -7.32 -5.34
N SER A 380 8.32 -7.19 -6.26
CA SER A 380 8.09 -5.97 -7.05
C SER A 380 7.73 -4.79 -6.16
N ALA A 381 6.82 -5.00 -5.21
CA ALA A 381 6.48 -4.04 -4.16
C ALA A 381 7.71 -3.64 -3.31
N SER A 382 8.62 -4.58 -3.01
CA SER A 382 9.86 -4.28 -2.27
C SER A 382 10.88 -3.46 -3.08
N VAL A 383 10.83 -3.46 -4.41
CA VAL A 383 11.63 -2.52 -5.22
C VAL A 383 11.10 -1.10 -5.02
N VAL A 384 9.78 -0.89 -5.15
CA VAL A 384 9.12 0.40 -4.91
C VAL A 384 9.42 0.95 -3.51
N CYS A 385 9.27 0.13 -2.47
CA CYS A 385 9.57 0.56 -1.09
C CYS A 385 11.01 1.07 -0.93
N ARG A 386 12.00 0.35 -1.48
CA ARG A 386 13.42 0.73 -1.35
C ARG A 386 13.79 1.92 -2.23
N GLU A 387 13.19 2.06 -3.41
CA GLU A 387 13.32 3.24 -4.28
C GLU A 387 12.85 4.51 -3.56
N LEU A 388 11.73 4.44 -2.86
CA LEU A 388 11.18 5.52 -2.04
C LEU A 388 11.91 5.75 -0.71
N GLY A 389 12.87 4.88 -0.36
CA GLY A 389 13.68 4.98 0.86
C GLY A 389 13.08 4.33 2.10
N PHE A 390 12.09 3.45 1.96
CA PHE A 390 11.57 2.57 3.01
C PHE A 390 12.27 1.19 2.97
N GLY A 391 11.80 0.24 3.78
CA GLY A 391 12.35 -1.11 3.86
C GLY A 391 11.90 -2.05 2.73
N SER A 392 11.76 -3.34 3.06
CA SER A 392 11.00 -4.27 2.21
C SER A 392 9.51 -3.94 2.26
N ALA A 393 8.75 -4.41 1.28
CA ALA A 393 7.30 -4.42 1.36
C ALA A 393 6.85 -5.37 2.48
N LYS A 394 5.87 -4.91 3.24
CA LYS A 394 5.09 -5.69 4.21
C LYS A 394 3.93 -6.40 3.50
N GLU A 395 3.24 -5.70 2.61
CA GLU A 395 2.11 -6.20 1.80
C GLU A 395 2.21 -5.68 0.37
N ALA A 396 1.94 -6.55 -0.62
CA ALA A 396 1.65 -6.17 -1.99
C ALA A 396 0.13 -6.20 -2.16
N LEU A 397 -0.47 -5.09 -2.56
CA LEU A 397 -1.91 -4.91 -2.57
C LEU A 397 -2.41 -4.85 -4.02
N THR A 398 -3.57 -5.48 -4.23
CA THR A 398 -4.24 -5.68 -5.53
C THR A 398 -5.71 -5.26 -5.38
N GLY A 399 -6.40 -4.94 -6.46
CA GLY A 399 -7.82 -4.59 -6.49
C GLY A 399 -8.08 -3.18 -5.97
N ALA A 400 -7.27 -2.19 -6.38
CA ALA A 400 -7.39 -0.78 -6.00
C ALA A 400 -7.57 -0.50 -4.49
N ARG A 401 -7.02 -1.36 -3.61
CA ARG A 401 -7.22 -1.32 -2.14
C ARG A 401 -6.74 -0.03 -1.45
N MET A 402 -6.03 0.84 -2.17
CA MET A 402 -5.58 2.16 -1.73
C MET A 402 -6.23 3.29 -2.55
N GLY A 403 -7.43 3.05 -3.07
CA GLY A 403 -8.14 3.93 -3.99
C GLY A 403 -7.76 3.66 -5.45
N GLU A 404 -8.73 3.84 -6.36
CA GLU A 404 -8.50 3.83 -7.81
C GLU A 404 -7.70 5.07 -8.23
N GLY A 405 -6.84 4.92 -9.24
CA GLY A 405 -6.18 6.04 -9.88
C GLY A 405 -7.04 6.68 -10.96
N MET A 406 -6.45 7.66 -11.65
CA MET A 406 -7.06 8.38 -12.75
C MET A 406 -6.02 8.63 -13.84
N GLY A 407 -6.44 8.57 -15.11
CA GLY A 407 -5.58 8.86 -16.26
C GLY A 407 -4.97 7.58 -16.87
N PRO A 408 -3.68 7.58 -17.27
CA PRO A 408 -3.07 6.43 -17.90
C PRO A 408 -2.61 5.38 -16.87
N ILE A 409 -2.67 4.11 -17.26
CA ILE A 409 -1.96 3.00 -16.60
C ILE A 409 -0.67 2.77 -17.40
N HIS A 410 0.51 2.85 -16.78
CA HIS A 410 1.80 2.93 -17.53
C HIS A 410 2.54 1.61 -17.68
N MET A 411 2.22 0.61 -16.85
CA MET A 411 2.87 -0.70 -16.75
C MET A 411 1.85 -1.81 -16.49
N ASN A 412 2.04 -2.96 -17.14
CA ASN A 412 1.36 -4.21 -16.80
C ASN A 412 2.39 -5.33 -16.47
N GLU A 413 1.98 -6.33 -15.69
CA GLU A 413 2.72 -7.58 -15.43
C GLU A 413 4.14 -7.37 -14.85
N VAL A 414 4.28 -6.51 -13.83
CA VAL A 414 5.60 -6.08 -13.33
C VAL A 414 6.33 -7.16 -12.53
N GLN A 415 7.40 -7.71 -13.12
CA GLN A 415 8.23 -8.78 -12.59
C GLN A 415 9.64 -8.28 -12.22
N CYS A 416 9.87 -8.10 -10.92
CA CYS A 416 11.18 -7.77 -10.35
C CYS A 416 11.86 -8.98 -9.70
N LEU A 417 13.20 -9.03 -9.77
CA LEU A 417 14.05 -9.98 -9.05
C LEU A 417 14.26 -9.57 -7.57
N GLY A 418 13.99 -8.32 -7.22
CA GLY A 418 14.17 -7.76 -5.88
C GLY A 418 15.56 -7.18 -5.60
N THR A 419 16.38 -6.97 -6.64
CA THR A 419 17.71 -6.33 -6.55
C THR A 419 17.80 -4.98 -7.27
N GLU A 420 16.79 -4.67 -8.07
CA GLU A 420 16.61 -3.46 -8.84
C GLU A 420 16.61 -2.22 -7.93
N LYS A 421 17.07 -1.09 -8.47
CA LYS A 421 17.10 0.20 -7.77
C LYS A 421 15.86 1.05 -8.05
N SER A 422 15.21 0.80 -9.19
CA SER A 422 13.97 1.44 -9.59
C SER A 422 13.04 0.41 -10.21
N MET A 423 11.74 0.60 -10.05
CA MET A 423 10.69 -0.16 -10.71
C MET A 423 10.86 -0.21 -12.24
N TRP A 424 11.35 0.88 -12.83
CA TRP A 424 11.64 0.97 -14.26
C TRP A 424 12.80 0.07 -14.73
N ASN A 425 13.53 -0.59 -13.82
CA ASN A 425 14.53 -1.60 -14.15
C ASN A 425 14.01 -3.05 -14.10
N CYS A 426 12.75 -3.27 -13.69
CA CYS A 426 12.12 -4.59 -13.70
C CYS A 426 11.60 -4.94 -15.10
N GLY A 427 11.25 -6.21 -15.32
CA GLY A 427 10.51 -6.60 -16.52
C GLY A 427 9.04 -6.19 -16.39
N PHE A 428 8.45 -5.62 -17.45
CA PHE A 428 7.02 -5.28 -17.51
C PHE A 428 6.55 -5.31 -18.98
N LYS A 429 5.24 -5.46 -19.20
CA LYS A 429 4.60 -5.25 -20.50
C LYS A 429 4.11 -3.81 -20.65
N ASN A 430 4.15 -3.30 -21.88
CA ASN A 430 3.36 -2.12 -22.24
C ASN A 430 1.89 -2.50 -22.26
N ILE A 431 1.03 -1.57 -21.82
CA ILE A 431 -0.42 -1.79 -21.78
C ILE A 431 -1.08 -1.59 -23.15
N THR A 432 -2.18 -2.30 -23.36
CA THR A 432 -3.19 -2.11 -24.41
C THR A 432 -4.55 -1.83 -23.78
N SER A 433 -5.53 -1.32 -24.54
CA SER A 433 -6.84 -0.92 -24.02
C SER A 433 -7.70 -2.04 -23.43
N GLU A 434 -7.32 -3.29 -23.62
CA GLU A 434 -8.03 -4.49 -23.14
C GLU A 434 -7.34 -5.17 -21.95
N ASP A 435 -6.15 -4.70 -21.53
CA ASP A 435 -5.33 -5.40 -20.53
C ASP A 435 -5.77 -5.17 -19.07
N CYS A 436 -5.98 -3.92 -18.64
CA CYS A 436 -6.35 -3.60 -17.24
C CYS A 436 -7.25 -2.36 -17.13
N GLN A 437 -8.00 -2.26 -16.02
CA GLN A 437 -8.76 -1.08 -15.58
C GLN A 437 -8.23 -0.54 -14.23
N HIS A 438 -8.67 0.65 -13.80
CA HIS A 438 -8.21 1.24 -12.51
C HIS A 438 -8.61 0.44 -11.26
N LEU A 439 -9.66 -0.39 -11.36
CA LEU A 439 -10.00 -1.42 -10.36
C LEU A 439 -8.85 -2.41 -10.08
N GLU A 440 -7.90 -2.54 -11.00
CA GLU A 440 -6.72 -3.41 -10.92
C GLU A 440 -5.45 -2.62 -10.57
N ASP A 441 -5.57 -1.40 -10.05
CA ASP A 441 -4.40 -0.61 -9.66
C ASP A 441 -3.63 -1.22 -8.47
N ALA A 442 -2.34 -1.45 -8.70
CA ALA A 442 -1.40 -2.00 -7.74
C ALA A 442 -1.10 -1.00 -6.61
N ALA A 443 -1.00 -1.53 -5.39
CA ALA A 443 -0.67 -0.77 -4.20
C ALA A 443 0.37 -1.51 -3.33
N VAL A 444 0.92 -0.82 -2.35
CA VAL A 444 1.96 -1.36 -1.44
C VAL A 444 1.80 -0.83 -0.03
N ARG A 445 2.22 -1.64 0.95
CA ARG A 445 2.59 -1.20 2.29
C ARG A 445 4.05 -1.56 2.55
N CYS A 446 4.85 -0.57 2.89
CA CYS A 446 6.26 -0.73 3.19
C CYS A 446 6.48 -0.92 4.69
N ASN A 447 7.51 -1.69 5.06
CA ASN A 447 8.06 -1.61 6.40
C ASN A 447 8.66 -0.20 6.59
N THR A 448 8.38 0.43 7.72
CA THR A 448 8.89 1.75 8.08
C THR A 448 9.68 1.69 9.39
N PRO A 449 10.73 2.53 9.59
CA PRO A 449 11.53 2.51 10.81
C PRO A 449 10.71 2.85 12.05
N TYR A 450 10.78 1.97 13.06
CA TYR A 450 10.15 2.20 14.35
C TYR A 450 10.66 3.49 15.02
N MET A 451 9.75 4.46 15.21
CA MET A 451 10.05 5.78 15.76
C MET A 451 9.81 5.91 17.29
N ALA A 452 9.42 4.82 17.97
CA ALA A 452 9.06 4.80 19.39
C ALA A 452 7.85 5.67 19.78
N LEU A 453 6.93 5.88 18.83
CA LEU A 453 5.65 6.57 19.03
C LEU A 453 4.48 5.61 19.33
N GLU A 454 4.58 4.34 18.95
CA GLU A 454 3.48 3.36 19.13
C GLU A 454 3.39 2.81 20.58
N ASN A 455 4.48 2.92 21.37
CA ASN A 455 4.51 2.50 22.77
C ASN A 455 4.20 3.62 23.77
N SER A 456 3.88 4.84 23.31
CA SER A 456 3.04 5.71 24.12
C SER A 456 1.60 5.29 23.90
N GLU A 457 0.98 4.73 24.94
CA GLU A 457 -0.47 4.51 24.99
C GLU A 457 -1.16 5.77 24.45
N THR A 458 -2.02 5.62 23.43
CA THR A 458 -2.81 6.76 22.94
C THR A 458 -3.87 7.05 23.99
N TRP A 459 -3.51 7.91 24.94
CA TRP A 459 -4.38 8.28 26.04
C TRP A 459 -5.57 9.06 25.52
N TYR A 460 -6.73 8.41 25.49
CA TYR A 460 -8.03 9.05 25.35
C TYR A 460 -8.33 9.85 26.62
N TRP A 461 -7.73 11.05 26.73
CA TRP A 461 -8.03 11.98 27.80
C TRP A 461 -9.43 12.56 27.61
N ASP A 462 -10.27 12.46 28.63
CA ASP A 462 -11.22 13.54 28.86
C ASP A 462 -10.42 14.82 29.13
N SER A 463 -10.75 15.87 28.39
CA SER A 463 -10.10 17.18 28.45
C SER A 463 -10.12 17.83 29.84
N SER A 464 -10.96 17.33 30.76
CA SER A 464 -11.18 17.86 32.12
C SER A 464 -9.92 17.98 33.00
N ASN A 465 -8.79 17.33 32.67
CA ASN A 465 -7.58 17.34 33.50
C ASN A 465 -6.28 17.74 32.75
N VAL A 466 -6.35 18.71 31.84
CA VAL A 466 -5.17 19.26 31.13
C VAL A 466 -4.38 20.20 32.03
N THR A 467 -3.20 19.76 32.49
CA THR A 467 -2.36 20.47 33.47
C THR A 467 -1.32 21.43 32.87
N GLU A 468 -0.82 21.16 31.65
CA GLU A 468 0.24 21.95 31.01
C GLU A 468 0.05 22.01 29.48
N MET A 469 0.35 23.17 28.88
CA MET A 469 0.34 23.36 27.42
C MET A 469 1.77 23.26 26.89
N VAL A 470 2.09 22.18 26.16
CA VAL A 470 3.47 21.90 25.71
C VAL A 470 3.84 22.46 24.33
N MET A 471 2.85 22.81 23.51
CA MET A 471 3.07 23.33 22.15
C MET A 471 1.90 24.26 21.76
N SER A 472 2.17 25.27 20.92
CA SER A 472 1.13 26.19 20.42
C SER A 472 1.48 26.78 19.06
N GLY A 473 0.47 27.24 18.31
CA GLY A 473 0.67 27.85 17.00
C GLY A 473 1.22 26.89 15.95
N VAL A 474 0.89 25.60 16.08
CA VAL A 474 1.38 24.54 15.18
C VAL A 474 0.75 24.71 13.80
N LYS A 475 1.59 24.75 12.77
CA LYS A 475 1.23 24.78 11.36
C LYS A 475 2.11 23.77 10.63
N CYS A 476 1.49 22.68 10.22
CA CYS A 476 2.12 21.62 9.44
C CYS A 476 1.76 21.78 7.95
N THR A 477 2.57 21.21 7.05
CA THR A 477 2.20 21.01 5.64
C THR A 477 1.57 19.64 5.38
N GLY A 478 1.50 18.77 6.39
CA GLY A 478 0.91 17.42 6.33
C GLY A 478 1.91 16.31 5.99
N SER A 479 3.14 16.67 5.61
CA SER A 479 4.22 15.73 5.24
C SER A 479 5.20 15.43 6.39
N GLU A 480 5.05 16.14 7.52
CA GLU A 480 5.94 16.06 8.66
C GLU A 480 5.70 14.80 9.51
N MET A 481 6.77 14.08 9.84
CA MET A 481 6.69 12.86 10.67
C MET A 481 6.20 13.06 12.12
N SER A 482 6.17 14.31 12.60
CA SER A 482 5.68 14.66 13.94
C SER A 482 5.47 16.16 14.08
N LEU A 483 4.59 16.56 15.00
CA LEU A 483 4.27 17.98 15.27
C LEU A 483 5.50 18.83 15.63
N SER A 484 6.55 18.22 16.19
CA SER A 484 7.85 18.87 16.49
C SER A 484 8.67 19.27 15.25
N HIS A 485 8.30 18.80 14.06
CA HIS A 485 8.92 19.19 12.79
C HIS A 485 8.13 20.28 12.06
N CYS A 486 6.86 20.48 12.43
CA CYS A 486 6.02 21.55 11.90
C CYS A 486 6.48 22.93 12.38
N GLN A 487 6.03 23.99 11.72
CA GLN A 487 6.23 25.34 12.26
C GLN A 487 5.40 25.50 13.53
N HIS A 488 6.02 25.89 14.65
CA HIS A 488 5.31 26.17 15.90
C HIS A 488 5.95 27.36 16.64
N HIS A 489 5.24 27.91 17.64
CA HIS A 489 5.82 28.96 18.47
C HIS A 489 7.01 28.43 19.30
N LYS A 490 8.07 29.24 19.44
CA LYS A 490 9.25 28.91 20.26
C LYS A 490 8.96 28.92 21.77
N THR A 491 8.00 29.74 22.17
CA THR A 491 7.46 29.84 23.52
C THR A 491 5.95 29.61 23.45
N VAL A 492 5.38 28.91 24.44
CA VAL A 492 3.95 28.61 24.42
C VAL A 492 3.14 29.88 24.69
N SER A 493 2.32 30.28 23.73
CA SER A 493 1.58 31.55 23.78
C SER A 493 0.12 31.41 24.25
N CYS A 494 -0.31 30.20 24.60
CA CYS A 494 -1.68 29.97 25.06
C CYS A 494 -1.81 30.40 26.54
N GLN A 495 -2.39 31.57 26.78
CA GLN A 495 -2.46 32.19 28.12
C GLN A 495 -3.37 31.47 29.14
N LYS A 496 -4.05 30.38 28.76
CA LYS A 496 -5.03 29.68 29.60
C LYS A 496 -4.88 28.15 29.49
N THR A 497 -4.41 27.53 30.56
CA THR A 497 -4.37 26.08 30.74
C THR A 497 -5.76 25.57 31.16
N ALA A 498 -6.62 25.26 30.19
CA ALA A 498 -7.89 24.62 30.45
C ALA A 498 -8.32 23.72 29.29
N ALA A 499 -8.99 22.62 29.61
CA ALA A 499 -9.69 21.69 28.72
C ALA A 499 -10.04 22.25 27.34
N LYS A 500 -10.92 23.26 27.31
CA LYS A 500 -11.51 23.91 26.14
C LYS A 500 -10.56 24.65 25.20
N PHE A 501 -9.28 24.82 25.57
CA PHE A 501 -8.25 25.44 24.73
C PHE A 501 -7.25 24.41 24.17
N SER A 502 -7.46 23.13 24.47
CA SER A 502 -6.64 22.02 23.97
C SER A 502 -7.10 21.61 22.58
N ALA A 503 -6.18 21.34 21.66
CA ALA A 503 -6.53 20.75 20.37
C ALA A 503 -6.95 19.28 20.57
N GLY A 504 -8.10 18.92 20.02
CA GLY A 504 -8.54 17.53 19.89
C GLY A 504 -8.39 17.05 18.45
N VAL A 505 -8.21 15.74 18.26
CA VAL A 505 -8.17 15.09 16.94
C VAL A 505 -9.01 13.81 16.97
N ILE A 506 -9.59 13.47 15.82
CA ILE A 506 -10.19 12.16 15.57
C ILE A 506 -9.37 11.54 14.44
N CYS A 507 -8.84 10.35 14.67
CA CYS A 507 -8.01 9.63 13.69
C CYS A 507 -8.81 8.46 13.11
N SER A 508 -8.64 8.22 11.82
CA SER A 508 -9.19 7.07 11.09
C SER A 508 -8.06 6.41 10.28
N GLU A 509 -8.19 5.13 9.99
CA GLU A 509 -7.30 4.44 9.03
C GLU A 509 -7.73 4.65 7.58
N THR A 510 -8.92 5.19 7.36
CA THR A 510 -9.52 5.48 6.05
C THR A 510 -9.97 6.94 5.96
N ALA A 511 -9.87 7.53 4.77
CA ALA A 511 -10.37 8.86 4.44
C ALA A 511 -10.97 8.84 3.03
N SER A 512 -11.80 9.82 2.70
CA SER A 512 -12.22 10.09 1.32
C SER A 512 -11.07 10.68 0.49
N ASP A 513 -11.24 10.75 -0.82
CA ASP A 513 -10.23 11.32 -1.74
C ASP A 513 -10.98 11.85 -2.97
N LEU A 514 -11.10 13.17 -3.10
CA LEU A 514 -11.97 13.81 -4.09
C LEU A 514 -11.22 14.31 -5.32
N VAL A 515 -11.61 13.80 -6.49
CA VAL A 515 -10.99 14.13 -7.78
C VAL A 515 -12.03 14.64 -8.78
N LEU A 516 -11.66 15.69 -9.52
CA LEU A 516 -12.50 16.26 -10.57
C LEU A 516 -12.32 15.52 -11.91
N ASN A 517 -13.40 15.28 -12.64
CA ASN A 517 -13.30 14.84 -14.04
C ASN A 517 -12.88 16.02 -14.96
N ALA A 518 -11.57 16.21 -15.13
CA ALA A 518 -11.01 17.27 -15.98
C ALA A 518 -11.45 17.18 -17.46
N PRO A 519 -11.50 16.00 -18.11
CA PRO A 519 -12.07 15.86 -19.46
C PRO A 519 -13.51 16.38 -19.58
N LEU A 520 -14.39 16.11 -18.61
CA LEU A 520 -15.77 16.58 -18.64
C LEU A 520 -15.87 18.11 -18.61
N VAL A 521 -15.05 18.78 -17.79
CA VAL A 521 -14.98 20.25 -17.75
C VAL A 521 -14.57 20.80 -19.12
N GLN A 522 -13.58 20.18 -19.78
CA GLN A 522 -13.13 20.58 -21.12
C GLN A 522 -14.22 20.41 -22.19
N GLN A 523 -14.97 19.32 -22.13
CA GLN A 523 -15.98 18.96 -23.14
C GLN A 523 -17.29 19.72 -22.98
N SER A 524 -17.64 20.13 -21.77
CA SER A 524 -18.93 20.76 -21.44
C SER A 524 -18.88 22.29 -21.32
N VAL A 525 -17.77 22.92 -21.71
CA VAL A 525 -17.59 24.37 -21.59
C VAL A 525 -18.31 25.17 -22.68
N TYR A 526 -19.02 26.23 -22.30
CA TYR A 526 -19.57 27.22 -23.22
C TYR A 526 -19.79 28.59 -22.54
N ILE A 527 -20.14 29.59 -23.35
CA ILE A 527 -20.58 30.91 -22.88
C ILE A 527 -22.09 31.06 -23.10
N GLU A 528 -22.79 31.58 -22.09
CA GLU A 528 -24.18 32.03 -22.17
C GLU A 528 -24.28 33.52 -21.83
N ASP A 529 -24.98 34.32 -22.66
CA ASP A 529 -25.39 35.68 -22.31
C ASP A 529 -26.82 35.62 -21.74
N ARG A 530 -26.97 35.64 -20.41
CA ARG A 530 -28.25 35.41 -19.71
C ARG A 530 -28.83 36.72 -19.18
N PRO A 531 -30.12 37.04 -19.43
CA PRO A 531 -30.72 38.29 -18.99
C PRO A 531 -30.93 38.33 -17.47
N LEU A 532 -30.80 39.53 -16.88
CA LEU A 532 -30.82 39.72 -15.42
C LEU A 532 -32.09 39.19 -14.75
N HIS A 533 -33.28 39.34 -15.36
CA HIS A 533 -34.52 38.81 -14.77
C HIS A 533 -34.54 37.29 -14.55
N MET A 534 -33.63 36.52 -15.17
CA MET A 534 -33.47 35.07 -14.94
C MET A 534 -32.32 34.74 -13.98
N LEU A 535 -31.80 35.73 -13.24
CA LEU A 535 -30.61 35.60 -12.38
C LEU A 535 -30.84 36.08 -10.94
N TYR A 536 -32.09 36.34 -10.51
CA TYR A 536 -32.39 36.80 -9.15
C TYR A 536 -31.86 35.85 -8.07
N CYS A 537 -32.17 34.56 -8.17
CA CYS A 537 -31.64 33.52 -7.25
C CYS A 537 -30.11 33.51 -7.20
N ALA A 538 -29.46 33.50 -8.37
CA ALA A 538 -28.01 33.54 -8.47
C ALA A 538 -27.37 34.82 -7.89
N ALA A 539 -28.10 35.95 -7.88
CA ALA A 539 -27.65 37.18 -7.26
C ALA A 539 -27.78 37.12 -5.72
N GLU A 540 -28.87 36.56 -5.20
CA GLU A 540 -29.08 36.33 -3.76
C GLU A 540 -28.02 35.36 -3.19
N GLU A 541 -27.62 34.35 -3.97
CA GLU A 541 -26.55 33.39 -3.63
C GLU A 541 -25.13 33.91 -3.92
N ASN A 542 -24.94 35.15 -4.37
CA ASN A 542 -23.65 35.76 -4.70
C ASN A 542 -22.87 35.06 -5.85
N CYS A 543 -23.54 34.34 -6.74
CA CYS A 543 -22.96 33.61 -7.87
C CYS A 543 -22.61 34.50 -9.08
N LEU A 544 -22.75 35.82 -8.97
CA LEU A 544 -22.45 36.80 -10.02
C LEU A 544 -21.25 37.67 -9.62
N SER A 545 -20.59 38.29 -10.60
CA SER A 545 -19.49 39.21 -10.32
C SER A 545 -20.00 40.43 -9.50
N LYS A 546 -19.08 41.07 -8.76
CA LYS A 546 -19.37 42.25 -7.93
C LYS A 546 -20.01 43.42 -8.71
N SER A 547 -19.84 43.48 -10.05
CA SER A 547 -20.50 44.51 -10.88
C SER A 547 -22.00 44.26 -11.10
N ALA A 548 -22.49 43.03 -10.88
CA ALA A 548 -23.90 42.69 -11.00
C ALA A 548 -24.77 43.42 -9.95
N ALA A 549 -24.21 43.72 -8.77
CA ALA A 549 -24.89 44.50 -7.73
C ALA A 549 -25.23 45.94 -8.15
N SER A 550 -24.48 46.50 -9.12
CA SER A 550 -24.73 47.83 -9.71
C SER A 550 -25.34 47.76 -11.12
N ALA A 551 -25.85 46.60 -11.55
CA ALA A 551 -26.51 46.44 -12.84
C ALA A 551 -27.96 46.98 -12.84
N ASN A 552 -28.51 47.25 -14.03
CA ASN A 552 -29.83 47.87 -14.19
C ASN A 552 -31.00 46.86 -14.11
N TRP A 553 -31.10 46.10 -13.02
CA TRP A 553 -32.15 45.08 -12.82
C TRP A 553 -33.57 45.63 -13.08
N PRO A 554 -34.45 44.91 -13.81
CA PRO A 554 -34.29 43.60 -14.46
C PRO A 554 -33.65 43.61 -15.87
N TYR A 555 -33.18 44.75 -16.36
CA TYR A 555 -32.79 44.98 -17.76
C TYR A 555 -31.28 44.88 -18.00
N GLY A 556 -30.89 44.00 -18.92
CA GLY A 556 -29.50 43.76 -19.27
C GLY A 556 -29.17 42.27 -19.20
N HIS A 557 -27.90 41.94 -19.42
CA HIS A 557 -27.39 40.56 -19.47
C HIS A 557 -26.10 40.43 -18.65
N ARG A 558 -25.83 39.21 -18.19
CA ARG A 558 -24.52 38.78 -17.68
C ARG A 558 -23.97 37.71 -18.61
N ARG A 559 -22.66 37.72 -18.81
CA ARG A 559 -21.95 36.70 -19.59
C ARG A 559 -21.36 35.65 -18.67
N LEU A 560 -21.83 34.42 -18.80
CA LEU A 560 -21.53 33.32 -17.91
C LEU A 560 -20.69 32.28 -18.64
N LEU A 561 -19.53 31.93 -18.07
CA LEU A 561 -18.70 30.81 -18.49
C LEU A 561 -19.17 29.55 -17.75
N ARG A 562 -19.91 28.69 -18.44
CA ARG A 562 -20.48 27.45 -17.88
C ARG A 562 -19.63 26.23 -18.21
N PHE A 563 -19.66 25.24 -17.33
CA PHE A 563 -18.99 23.93 -17.45
C PHE A 563 -19.59 22.96 -16.42
N SER A 564 -19.59 21.65 -16.66
CA SER A 564 -20.01 20.68 -15.64
C SER A 564 -18.84 20.30 -14.74
N SER A 565 -19.09 20.10 -13.44
CA SER A 565 -18.13 19.52 -12.51
C SER A 565 -18.66 18.20 -11.96
N GLN A 566 -17.93 17.11 -12.24
CA GLN A 566 -18.17 15.79 -11.67
C GLN A 566 -17.04 15.48 -10.67
N ILE A 567 -17.41 15.26 -9.41
CA ILE A 567 -16.48 15.02 -8.31
C ILE A 567 -16.59 13.55 -7.89
N HIS A 568 -15.54 12.78 -8.12
CA HIS A 568 -15.42 11.37 -7.75
C HIS A 568 -14.85 11.22 -6.34
N ASN A 569 -15.34 10.25 -5.56
CA ASN A 569 -14.67 9.80 -4.34
C ASN A 569 -13.89 8.50 -4.62
N ILE A 570 -12.60 8.65 -4.94
CA ILE A 570 -11.67 7.53 -5.17
C ILE A 570 -11.01 7.02 -3.87
N GLY A 571 -11.45 7.53 -2.71
CA GLY A 571 -10.85 7.25 -1.42
C GLY A 571 -11.22 5.89 -0.83
N ARG A 572 -11.08 5.76 0.49
CA ARG A 572 -11.36 4.52 1.25
C ARG A 572 -12.45 4.70 2.32
N ALA A 573 -13.08 5.87 2.37
CA ALA A 573 -14.24 6.18 3.19
C ALA A 573 -15.18 7.12 2.43
N ASP A 574 -16.48 7.06 2.76
CA ASP A 574 -17.47 7.98 2.21
C ASP A 574 -17.11 9.43 2.59
N PHE A 575 -17.10 10.35 1.62
CA PHE A 575 -16.99 11.77 1.90
C PHE A 575 -18.29 12.22 2.57
N ARG A 576 -18.19 13.00 3.65
CA ARG A 576 -19.35 13.48 4.41
C ARG A 576 -19.19 14.94 4.83
N PRO A 577 -20.28 15.73 4.82
CA PRO A 577 -20.23 17.10 5.30
C PRO A 577 -19.85 17.15 6.78
N LYS A 578 -18.97 18.09 7.12
CA LYS A 578 -18.54 18.37 8.51
C LYS A 578 -19.71 18.82 9.39
N ALA A 579 -20.65 19.54 8.81
CA ALA A 579 -21.82 20.12 9.46
C ALA A 579 -22.93 19.06 9.58
N GLY A 580 -23.46 18.86 10.79
CA GLY A 580 -24.59 17.94 11.00
C GLY A 580 -25.91 18.52 10.50
N ARG A 581 -26.90 17.66 10.21
CA ARG A 581 -28.25 18.02 9.67
C ARG A 581 -28.88 19.28 10.26
N HIS A 582 -28.71 19.54 11.56
CA HIS A 582 -29.25 20.70 12.27
C HIS A 582 -28.66 22.07 11.86
N SER A 583 -27.57 22.05 11.10
CA SER A 583 -26.85 23.23 10.61
C SER A 583 -26.93 23.41 9.10
N TRP A 584 -27.62 22.52 8.39
CA TRP A 584 -27.84 22.63 6.95
C TRP A 584 -28.85 23.74 6.66
N VAL A 585 -28.60 24.51 5.60
CA VAL A 585 -29.44 25.66 5.22
C VAL A 585 -30.35 25.27 4.05
N TRP A 586 -31.66 25.47 4.19
CA TRP A 586 -32.61 25.30 3.08
C TRP A 586 -32.50 26.48 2.11
N HIS A 587 -32.59 26.21 0.81
CA HIS A 587 -32.65 27.27 -0.18
C HIS A 587 -33.82 27.15 -1.14
N ALA A 588 -34.65 28.19 -1.15
CA ALA A 588 -35.92 28.22 -1.88
C ALA A 588 -35.74 28.10 -3.39
N CYS A 589 -34.64 28.61 -3.96
CA CYS A 589 -34.36 28.54 -5.39
C CYS A 589 -33.97 27.14 -5.88
N HIS A 590 -33.47 26.26 -4.99
CA HIS A 590 -33.00 24.92 -5.35
C HIS A 590 -33.87 23.79 -4.80
N GLY A 591 -34.77 24.08 -3.85
CA GLY A 591 -35.70 23.11 -3.31
C GLY A 591 -35.05 21.99 -2.48
N HIS A 592 -33.85 22.23 -1.94
CA HIS A 592 -33.14 21.29 -1.08
C HIS A 592 -32.28 22.00 -0.01
N TYR A 593 -31.63 21.20 0.84
CA TYR A 593 -30.73 21.65 1.90
C TYR A 593 -29.27 21.60 1.44
N HIS A 594 -28.48 22.58 1.84
CA HIS A 594 -27.04 22.59 1.61
C HIS A 594 -26.29 22.17 2.87
N SER A 595 -25.37 21.23 2.70
CA SER A 595 -24.57 20.69 3.81
C SER A 595 -23.17 21.29 3.93
N MET A 596 -22.75 22.08 2.93
CA MET A 596 -21.51 22.86 2.91
C MET A 596 -21.72 24.21 2.22
N ASP A 597 -21.15 25.28 2.79
CA ASP A 597 -21.23 26.64 2.22
C ASP A 597 -20.30 26.79 0.99
N ILE A 598 -19.08 26.26 1.07
CA ILE A 598 -18.08 26.29 -0.01
C ILE A 598 -17.42 24.91 -0.14
N PHE A 599 -17.84 24.13 -1.13
CA PHE A 599 -17.21 22.86 -1.51
C PHE A 599 -16.26 23.02 -2.71
N THR A 600 -16.54 23.92 -3.65
CA THR A 600 -15.63 24.19 -4.79
C THR A 600 -15.45 25.67 -5.11
N HIS A 601 -14.22 26.12 -5.32
CA HIS A 601 -13.91 27.43 -5.89
C HIS A 601 -13.61 27.33 -7.39
N TYR A 602 -14.10 28.30 -8.16
CA TYR A 602 -13.88 28.45 -9.60
C TYR A 602 -13.12 29.76 -9.87
N ASP A 603 -11.85 29.66 -10.22
CA ASP A 603 -10.97 30.81 -10.40
C ASP A 603 -10.56 30.94 -11.87
N LEU A 604 -10.71 32.14 -12.43
CA LEU A 604 -10.06 32.50 -13.69
C LEU A 604 -8.81 33.32 -13.36
N LEU A 605 -7.64 32.80 -13.74
CA LEU A 605 -6.34 33.39 -13.46
C LEU A 605 -5.73 34.01 -14.72
N SER A 606 -4.98 35.10 -14.57
CA SER A 606 -4.09 35.60 -15.61
C SER A 606 -2.87 34.69 -15.81
N SER A 607 -2.12 34.89 -16.90
CA SER A 607 -0.80 34.27 -17.10
C SER A 607 0.21 34.52 -15.97
N ASN A 608 -0.04 35.49 -15.10
CA ASN A 608 0.82 35.84 -13.96
C ASN A 608 0.30 35.21 -12.65
N GLY A 609 -0.70 34.32 -12.70
CA GLY A 609 -1.31 33.67 -11.53
C GLY A 609 -2.25 34.58 -10.71
N THR A 610 -2.56 35.78 -11.19
CA THR A 610 -3.48 36.70 -10.47
C THR A 610 -4.92 36.32 -10.79
N LYS A 611 -5.76 36.14 -9.77
CA LYS A 611 -7.20 35.95 -9.97
C LYS A 611 -7.82 37.18 -10.64
N VAL A 612 -8.48 36.99 -11.78
CA VAL A 612 -9.15 38.05 -12.57
C VAL A 612 -10.68 37.93 -12.52
N ALA A 613 -11.21 36.72 -12.37
CA ALA A 613 -12.61 36.46 -12.06
C ALA A 613 -12.69 35.36 -11.00
N GLU A 614 -13.73 35.40 -10.18
CA GLU A 614 -14.05 34.36 -9.22
C GLU A 614 -15.51 33.94 -9.40
N GLY A 615 -15.73 32.64 -9.28
CA GLY A 615 -17.03 32.00 -9.23
C GLY A 615 -16.99 30.90 -8.19
N HIS A 616 -18.17 30.40 -7.88
CA HIS A 616 -18.37 29.22 -7.07
C HIS A 616 -19.76 28.71 -7.41
N LYS A 617 -19.93 27.39 -7.36
CA LYS A 617 -21.25 26.85 -7.10
C LYS A 617 -21.53 27.28 -5.66
N ALA A 618 -22.41 28.25 -5.44
CA ALA A 618 -23.05 28.34 -4.15
C ALA A 618 -23.80 27.03 -3.94
N SER A 619 -24.04 26.65 -2.68
CA SER A 619 -25.15 25.75 -2.37
C SER A 619 -24.96 24.31 -2.88
N PHE A 620 -24.27 23.50 -2.07
CA PHE A 620 -23.93 22.10 -2.40
C PHE A 620 -24.84 21.07 -1.74
N CYS A 621 -25.27 20.13 -2.56
CA CYS A 621 -26.00 18.93 -2.21
C CYS A 621 -25.08 17.74 -2.53
N LEU A 622 -24.56 17.05 -1.52
CA LEU A 622 -23.64 15.93 -1.76
C LEU A 622 -24.45 14.65 -1.92
N GLU A 623 -24.51 14.10 -3.13
CA GLU A 623 -25.22 12.84 -3.43
C GLU A 623 -24.51 11.93 -4.44
N ASP A 624 -24.89 10.65 -4.44
CA ASP A 624 -24.35 9.64 -5.35
C ASP A 624 -25.08 9.70 -6.70
N THR A 625 -24.71 10.66 -7.56
CA THR A 625 -25.36 10.81 -8.87
C THR A 625 -25.28 9.54 -9.70
N GLU A 626 -24.09 8.93 -9.80
CA GLU A 626 -23.84 7.59 -10.37
C GLU A 626 -22.62 6.96 -9.69
N CYS A 627 -22.41 5.65 -9.90
CA CYS A 627 -21.33 4.88 -9.31
C CYS A 627 -20.76 3.85 -10.30
N HIS A 628 -19.57 3.32 -10.03
CA HIS A 628 -19.03 2.19 -10.77
C HIS A 628 -19.89 0.92 -10.62
N GLU A 629 -19.77 0.00 -11.59
CA GLU A 629 -20.57 -1.22 -11.62
C GLU A 629 -20.42 -2.05 -10.33
N GLY A 630 -21.55 -2.50 -9.78
CA GLY A 630 -21.60 -3.26 -8.53
C GLY A 630 -21.60 -2.41 -7.25
N ILE A 631 -21.46 -1.08 -7.33
CA ILE A 631 -21.57 -0.17 -6.19
C ILE A 631 -23.00 0.42 -6.10
N SER A 632 -23.60 0.34 -4.91
CA SER A 632 -24.94 0.89 -4.65
C SER A 632 -24.86 2.33 -4.13
N LYS A 633 -25.61 3.23 -4.76
CA LYS A 633 -25.90 4.59 -4.25
C LYS A 633 -26.45 4.54 -2.82
N ARG A 634 -26.05 5.50 -1.98
CA ARG A 634 -26.41 5.62 -0.57
C ARG A 634 -26.90 7.02 -0.20
N TYR A 635 -26.29 8.07 -0.76
CA TYR A 635 -26.59 9.46 -0.45
C TYR A 635 -27.48 10.08 -1.53
N GLU A 636 -28.49 10.82 -1.09
CA GLU A 636 -29.51 11.45 -1.94
C GLU A 636 -30.03 12.70 -1.20
N CYS A 637 -30.05 13.86 -1.84
CA CYS A 637 -30.46 15.11 -1.20
C CYS A 637 -31.98 15.28 -1.13
N ALA A 638 -32.71 14.58 -1.99
CA ALA A 638 -34.16 14.58 -2.00
C ALA A 638 -34.73 14.14 -0.64
N ASN A 639 -35.90 14.66 -0.28
CA ASN A 639 -36.64 14.27 0.92
C ASN A 639 -35.85 14.35 2.25
N PHE A 640 -34.88 15.27 2.37
CA PHE A 640 -34.03 15.42 3.56
C PHE A 640 -33.18 14.17 3.85
N GLY A 641 -32.69 13.49 2.80
CA GLY A 641 -31.79 12.34 2.92
C GLY A 641 -30.44 12.68 3.57
N GLU A 642 -29.63 11.64 3.83
CA GLU A 642 -28.23 11.85 4.20
C GLU A 642 -27.44 12.34 2.99
N GLN A 643 -26.49 13.25 3.23
CA GLN A 643 -25.61 13.79 2.21
C GLN A 643 -24.17 13.28 2.37
N GLY A 644 -23.51 13.05 1.24
CA GLY A 644 -22.16 12.51 1.14
C GLY A 644 -21.88 11.98 -0.26
N ILE A 645 -20.68 11.46 -0.48
CA ILE A 645 -20.29 10.78 -1.71
C ILE A 645 -19.68 9.43 -1.32
N THR A 646 -20.32 8.33 -1.69
CA THR A 646 -19.85 6.97 -1.43
C THR A 646 -18.57 6.66 -2.22
N VAL A 647 -17.71 5.82 -1.65
CA VAL A 647 -16.50 5.34 -2.34
C VAL A 647 -16.85 4.69 -3.67
N GLY A 648 -16.23 5.13 -4.76
CA GLY A 648 -16.51 4.66 -6.12
C GLY A 648 -17.81 5.22 -6.72
N CYS A 649 -18.37 6.27 -6.13
CA CYS A 649 -19.45 7.09 -6.67
C CYS A 649 -18.96 8.52 -6.95
N TRP A 650 -19.76 9.27 -7.70
CA TRP A 650 -19.51 10.68 -7.99
C TRP A 650 -20.77 11.53 -7.91
N ASP A 651 -20.56 12.80 -7.57
CA ASP A 651 -21.55 13.87 -7.58
C ASP A 651 -21.38 14.73 -8.85
N LEU A 652 -22.45 14.99 -9.60
CA LEU A 652 -22.43 15.67 -10.90
C LEU A 652 -23.26 16.96 -10.89
N TYR A 653 -22.54 18.09 -10.81
CA TYR A 653 -23.09 19.41 -11.08
C TYR A 653 -23.01 19.71 -12.57
N ARG A 654 -24.14 19.54 -13.27
CA ARG A 654 -24.23 19.77 -14.72
C ARG A 654 -24.19 21.26 -15.07
N HIS A 655 -23.61 21.59 -16.23
CA HIS A 655 -23.44 22.95 -16.74
C HIS A 655 -24.73 23.81 -16.86
N ASP A 656 -25.92 23.20 -16.89
CA ASP A 656 -27.22 23.86 -17.07
C ASP A 656 -27.82 24.46 -15.79
N ILE A 657 -27.37 24.01 -14.62
CA ILE A 657 -27.93 24.43 -13.32
C ILE A 657 -27.44 25.84 -12.91
N ASP A 658 -28.07 26.40 -11.87
CA ASP A 658 -27.68 27.72 -11.36
C ASP A 658 -26.42 27.68 -10.46
N CYS A 659 -25.65 28.77 -10.55
CA CYS A 659 -24.30 28.95 -9.98
C CYS A 659 -23.19 28.06 -10.56
N GLN A 660 -23.48 27.26 -11.59
CA GLN A 660 -22.48 26.41 -12.25
C GLN A 660 -21.71 27.18 -13.35
N TRP A 661 -21.03 28.26 -12.95
CA TRP A 661 -20.29 29.13 -13.87
C TRP A 661 -19.24 30.04 -13.18
N ILE A 662 -18.46 30.74 -14.01
CA ILE A 662 -17.81 32.00 -13.64
C ILE A 662 -18.49 33.15 -14.41
N ASP A 663 -18.85 34.23 -13.73
CA ASP A 663 -19.35 35.44 -14.40
C ASP A 663 -18.17 36.23 -15.00
N ILE A 664 -18.09 36.23 -16.33
CA ILE A 664 -17.01 36.83 -17.12
C ILE A 664 -17.42 38.15 -17.79
N THR A 665 -18.52 38.77 -17.35
CA THR A 665 -19.07 40.01 -17.95
C THR A 665 -18.04 41.14 -18.01
N ASP A 666 -17.19 41.28 -16.99
CA ASP A 666 -16.20 42.35 -16.87
C ASP A 666 -14.82 41.96 -17.46
N ILE A 667 -14.69 40.73 -17.99
CA ILE A 667 -13.42 40.16 -18.43
C ILE A 667 -13.17 40.50 -19.90
N LYS A 668 -11.94 40.92 -20.19
CA LYS A 668 -11.49 41.25 -21.55
C LYS A 668 -11.09 39.99 -22.32
N PRO A 669 -11.07 40.03 -23.66
CA PRO A 669 -10.41 38.98 -24.45
C PRO A 669 -8.95 38.79 -24.05
N GLY A 670 -8.48 37.55 -23.99
CA GLY A 670 -7.15 37.19 -23.52
C GLY A 670 -6.94 35.68 -23.35
N ASN A 671 -5.73 35.33 -22.90
CA ASN A 671 -5.40 33.98 -22.45
C ASN A 671 -5.35 33.95 -20.92
N TYR A 672 -5.94 32.93 -20.35
CA TYR A 672 -6.20 32.73 -18.93
C TYR A 672 -5.93 31.27 -18.56
N ILE A 673 -5.88 30.98 -17.27
CA ILE A 673 -5.93 29.62 -16.73
C ILE A 673 -7.24 29.52 -15.95
N LEU A 674 -8.09 28.56 -16.32
CA LEU A 674 -9.24 28.18 -15.48
C LEU A 674 -8.71 27.20 -14.42
N GLN A 675 -9.00 27.48 -13.16
CA GLN A 675 -8.70 26.60 -12.04
C GLN A 675 -9.98 26.26 -11.29
N ILE A 676 -10.18 24.98 -10.97
CA ILE A 676 -11.25 24.51 -10.09
C ILE A 676 -10.59 23.80 -8.90
N VAL A 677 -11.00 24.13 -7.67
CA VAL A 677 -10.46 23.52 -6.44
C VAL A 677 -11.59 22.98 -5.58
N ILE A 678 -11.55 21.69 -5.27
CA ILE A 678 -12.47 20.98 -4.39
C ILE A 678 -11.96 21.04 -2.94
N ASN A 679 -12.85 21.14 -1.96
CA ASN A 679 -12.56 21.26 -0.52
C ASN A 679 -11.41 22.26 -0.22
N PRO A 680 -11.45 23.49 -0.76
CA PRO A 680 -10.31 24.42 -0.80
C PRO A 680 -9.81 24.88 0.58
N ASN A 681 -10.67 24.76 1.60
CA ASN A 681 -10.39 25.14 2.98
C ASN A 681 -9.96 23.95 3.87
N PHE A 682 -9.84 22.74 3.31
CA PHE A 682 -9.52 21.50 4.06
C PHE A 682 -10.51 21.22 5.20
N GLU A 683 -11.81 21.43 4.97
CA GLU A 683 -12.83 21.37 6.02
C GLU A 683 -13.18 19.94 6.41
N VAL A 684 -13.17 19.05 5.42
CA VAL A 684 -13.30 17.60 5.55
C VAL A 684 -11.93 16.96 5.30
N ALA A 685 -11.62 15.86 5.98
CA ALA A 685 -10.34 15.17 5.86
C ALA A 685 -10.30 14.23 4.65
N GLU A 686 -9.20 14.26 3.91
CA GLU A 686 -8.98 13.42 2.72
C GLU A 686 -7.61 12.72 2.80
N SER A 687 -7.42 11.61 2.07
CA SER A 687 -6.15 10.89 2.00
C SER A 687 -5.12 11.57 1.11
N ASP A 688 -5.58 12.36 0.15
CA ASP A 688 -4.77 13.23 -0.69
C ASP A 688 -5.49 14.57 -0.83
N PHE A 689 -4.70 15.63 -1.03
CA PHE A 689 -5.18 16.99 -1.30
C PHE A 689 -4.46 17.62 -2.50
N THR A 690 -3.46 16.92 -3.06
CA THR A 690 -2.63 17.44 -4.17
C THR A 690 -3.35 17.33 -5.52
N ASN A 691 -4.35 16.45 -5.58
CA ASN A 691 -5.28 16.17 -6.67
C ASN A 691 -6.62 16.94 -6.56
N ASN A 692 -6.89 17.69 -5.48
CA ASN A 692 -8.13 18.47 -5.34
C ASN A 692 -8.28 19.63 -6.34
N ALA A 693 -7.19 20.02 -7.02
CA ALA A 693 -7.16 21.14 -7.96
C ALA A 693 -7.02 20.66 -9.40
N MET A 694 -7.80 21.24 -10.30
CA MET A 694 -7.76 21.01 -11.75
C MET A 694 -7.44 22.33 -12.45
N LYS A 695 -6.59 22.30 -13.49
CA LYS A 695 -6.27 23.46 -14.34
C LYS A 695 -6.53 23.18 -15.82
N CYS A 696 -7.06 24.18 -16.52
CA CYS A 696 -7.16 24.22 -17.99
C CYS A 696 -6.53 25.50 -18.54
N ASN A 697 -5.90 25.43 -19.71
CA ASN A 697 -5.62 26.63 -20.49
C ASN A 697 -6.93 27.15 -21.10
N CYS A 698 -7.16 28.45 -20.98
CA CYS A 698 -8.43 29.09 -21.32
C CYS A 698 -8.19 30.30 -22.24
N LYS A 699 -8.63 30.20 -23.49
CA LYS A 699 -8.55 31.30 -24.47
C LYS A 699 -9.94 31.89 -24.68
N TYR A 700 -10.09 33.20 -24.49
CA TYR A 700 -11.34 33.94 -24.66
C TYR A 700 -11.13 35.08 -25.67
N ASP A 701 -11.92 35.13 -26.75
CA ASP A 701 -11.79 36.17 -27.80
C ASP A 701 -12.84 37.30 -27.71
N GLY A 702 -13.77 37.24 -26.76
CA GLY A 702 -14.90 38.16 -26.64
C GLY A 702 -16.21 37.65 -27.26
N HIS A 703 -16.19 36.50 -27.94
CA HIS A 703 -17.36 35.86 -28.54
C HIS A 703 -17.43 34.34 -28.27
N ARG A 704 -16.27 33.70 -28.09
CA ARG A 704 -16.09 32.26 -27.89
C ARG A 704 -15.01 32.02 -26.85
N ILE A 705 -15.05 30.82 -26.27
CA ILE A 705 -14.03 30.34 -25.36
C ILE A 705 -13.54 28.96 -25.79
N TRP A 706 -12.28 28.67 -25.50
CA TRP A 706 -11.68 27.36 -25.71
C TRP A 706 -10.95 26.96 -24.43
N LEU A 707 -11.34 25.82 -23.85
CA LEU A 707 -10.52 25.13 -22.87
C LEU A 707 -9.69 24.05 -23.56
N HIS A 708 -8.42 23.94 -23.19
CA HIS A 708 -7.57 22.85 -23.64
C HIS A 708 -6.54 22.48 -22.56
N ASN A 709 -5.99 21.28 -22.68
CA ASN A 709 -5.05 20.69 -21.72
C ASN A 709 -5.60 20.74 -20.28
N CYS A 710 -6.89 20.43 -20.09
CA CYS A 710 -7.47 20.27 -18.76
C CYS A 710 -6.90 19.04 -18.06
N HIS A 711 -6.33 19.20 -16.87
CA HIS A 711 -5.71 18.12 -16.10
C HIS A 711 -5.71 18.42 -14.60
N MET A 712 -5.53 17.39 -13.78
CA MET A 712 -5.35 17.53 -12.33
C MET A 712 -3.96 18.10 -12.02
N GLY A 713 -3.85 18.97 -11.02
CA GLY A 713 -2.64 19.74 -10.72
C GLY A 713 -1.41 18.92 -10.27
N ASP A 714 -1.58 17.62 -10.04
CA ASP A 714 -0.51 16.67 -9.75
C ASP A 714 -0.31 15.60 -10.85
N ALA A 715 -1.04 15.67 -11.96
CA ALA A 715 -0.96 14.70 -13.07
C ALA A 715 0.35 14.79 -13.85
N PHE A 716 1.00 15.96 -13.87
CA PHE A 716 2.27 16.18 -14.57
C PHE A 716 3.47 16.35 -13.62
N SER A 717 4.68 16.29 -14.19
CA SER A 717 5.92 16.62 -13.45
C SER A 717 6.02 18.11 -13.12
N GLU A 718 6.76 18.47 -12.05
CA GLU A 718 6.95 19.86 -11.62
C GLU A 718 7.57 20.72 -12.76
N GLU A 719 8.39 20.13 -13.63
CA GLU A 719 8.95 20.78 -14.82
C GLU A 719 7.95 20.96 -15.97
N ALA A 720 6.98 20.04 -16.14
CA ALA A 720 5.94 20.14 -17.16
C ALA A 720 4.84 21.13 -16.76
N GLU A 721 4.44 21.11 -15.48
CA GLU A 721 3.48 22.07 -14.90
C GLU A 721 3.96 23.52 -15.09
N ARG A 722 5.23 23.78 -14.78
CA ARG A 722 5.86 25.11 -15.00
C ARG A 722 6.02 25.49 -16.47
N LYS A 723 5.88 24.56 -17.43
CA LYS A 723 5.82 24.88 -18.86
C LYS A 723 4.39 25.19 -19.29
N PHE A 724 3.41 24.45 -18.77
CA PHE A 724 1.99 24.72 -18.95
C PHE A 724 1.64 26.16 -18.51
N GLU A 725 2.00 26.54 -17.27
CA GLU A 725 1.74 27.89 -16.73
C GLU A 725 2.41 29.02 -17.55
N LYS A 726 3.54 28.75 -18.21
CA LYS A 726 4.24 29.72 -19.06
C LYS A 726 3.69 29.83 -20.48
N TYR A 727 2.86 28.88 -20.90
CA TYR A 727 2.39 28.79 -22.28
C TYR A 727 0.88 28.49 -22.34
N PRO A 728 0.03 29.49 -22.02
CA PRO A 728 -1.40 29.29 -21.82
C PRO A 728 -2.23 29.14 -23.11
N GLY A 729 -1.62 28.85 -24.27
CA GLY A 729 -2.37 28.76 -25.53
C GLY A 729 -1.57 28.43 -26.78
N GLN A 730 -2.19 27.68 -27.71
CA GLN A 730 -1.69 27.55 -29.09
C GLN A 730 -1.73 28.90 -29.83
N LEU A 731 -0.72 29.14 -30.69
CA LEU A 731 -0.64 30.34 -31.54
C LEU A 731 -1.65 30.32 -32.71
N ASN A 732 -2.28 29.18 -32.99
CA ASN A 732 -3.22 28.96 -34.10
C ASN A 732 -4.35 28.01 -33.69
N ASN A 733 -5.41 27.94 -34.50
CA ASN A 733 -6.60 27.13 -34.25
C ASN A 733 -6.48 25.70 -34.84
N GLN A 734 -5.28 25.12 -34.90
CA GLN A 734 -5.07 23.76 -35.40
C GLN A 734 -4.67 22.82 -34.28
N ILE A 735 -5.50 21.80 -34.06
CA ILE A 735 -5.18 20.66 -33.19
C ILE A 735 -3.98 19.93 -33.81
N SER A 736 -2.94 19.71 -33.01
CA SER A 736 -1.70 19.02 -33.39
C SER A 736 -1.49 17.77 -32.55
#